data_AF-A0A2E0UVZ7-F1
#
_entry.id   AF-A0A2E0UVZ7-F1
#
_cell.length_a   1.000
_cell.length_b   1.000
_cell.length_c   1.000
_cell.angle_alpha   90.00
_cell.angle_beta   90.00
_cell.angle_gamma   90.00
#
_symmetry.space_group_name_H-M   'P 1'
#
loop_
_entity.id
_entity.type
_entity.pdbx_description
1 polymer ?
#
loop_
_entity_poly.entity_id
_entity_poly.type
_entity_poly.pdbx_seq_one_letter_code
_entity_poly.pdbx_strand_id
1 'polypeptide(L)'
;MVTFTINGKIIETESGNTVLKAARENNILIPTLCDHPDLTPHGGCRLCNVEIKGARSLLAACTLPVSDGMEVFTESETLTESRKSILTLLLSNYYSNGSRSNKPNELIYWANKYNVDFKEYSRKTPRYEIDQDPSPVIRVDLNQCILCTRCIRACNEIQGRFVWGLTERGFETHITAGDDVTMQEARCESCGACVVYCPTGALESRISLNHEEPDRLVQTTCAYCGIGCNFDVNIKDDKVVGVTSTPNAAVNGLHLCVKGRYGHQFIHHPDRLTQPWVREYLLKGKPRPSTTDRGPWVKTDWETALDLVAKKLVETKLTHGANSIGVLTSAKCTNEENYLMNKFSRQVIGTHNIDHCARLCHSSTVAGLATAFGSGAMTNTIADIYDFAKAIFIIGSNTTEQHPIIGAKIRQAVRQKQTKLIVADPRKIDITEFATIHLQHKPGTDIPLINGLMNILINNNQHDKEFIQSRCDNFDEFSETIQHFSPTYVSRITGVPETKLYQAANLIAENHPMAVFWAMGITQHTTGVMNVFSLANLQMLMGNMGIPGGGVNPLRGQNNVQGACDMGGLPDVFPGYQKVVSEETRKKFQDAWLLTNSSNNLFPDKPGLTVTEMIHGAETGQIRALYIMAEDPMMTDPDINHVKKCLNACEFTVLQEIFPSETAEYADVLLPGSTFVEKDGTFTNTERRVQLVNKAIPNIGESKADWEITSELARRLLTIENRQPIGPLSNWDFTSAAQVMDEIAALTPSYAGINFTRLKNGEQLHWPVKHKEHPGTPILHIGQFTRGKGIFHVTEHLPPQELPDEEYPFTLTTGRVLYHWHGGEMTRRSQSLLDIYPEALIEISAEDALQFGITDESQIKVNSRRGEVIAKAYITKRVSPGLIFANFHFPGDQNVNNLTIAALDPVAKIPEYKVCAVNIKAIS
;
A
#
# COMPACT_ATOMS: atom_id res chain seq x y z
N MET A 1 -28.91 -8.22 27.97
CA MET A 1 -29.43 -6.85 27.81
C MET A 1 -29.73 -6.30 29.19
N VAL A 2 -29.48 -5.01 29.38
CA VAL A 2 -29.79 -4.25 30.61
C VAL A 2 -30.70 -3.11 30.20
N THR A 3 -31.74 -2.86 30.98
CA THR A 3 -32.71 -1.80 30.72
C THR A 3 -32.61 -0.73 31.79
N PHE A 4 -32.41 0.52 31.37
CA PHE A 4 -32.23 1.64 32.29
C PHE A 4 -32.76 2.93 31.67
N THR A 5 -32.78 4.03 32.42
CA THR A 5 -33.37 5.29 31.96
C THR A 5 -32.32 6.39 31.89
N ILE A 6 -32.22 7.10 30.76
CA ILE A 6 -31.45 8.35 30.63
C ILE A 6 -32.40 9.50 30.34
N ASN A 7 -32.43 10.53 31.18
CA ASN A 7 -33.31 11.70 31.05
C ASN A 7 -34.80 11.31 30.83
N GLY A 8 -35.28 10.27 31.53
CA GLY A 8 -36.64 9.75 31.36
C GLY A 8 -36.87 8.84 30.13
N LYS A 9 -35.88 8.68 29.24
CA LYS A 9 -35.95 7.77 28.09
C LYS A 9 -35.43 6.38 28.49
N ILE A 10 -36.24 5.34 28.24
CA ILE A 10 -35.84 3.94 28.43
C ILE A 10 -34.83 3.57 27.34
N ILE A 11 -33.70 3.01 27.77
CA ILE A 11 -32.59 2.58 26.93
C ILE A 11 -32.30 1.11 27.22
N GLU A 12 -32.12 0.34 26.17
CA GLU A 12 -31.65 -1.03 26.23
C GLU A 12 -30.25 -1.12 25.64
N THR A 13 -29.36 -1.81 26.34
CA THR A 13 -27.96 -1.98 25.91
C THR A 13 -27.41 -3.32 26.38
N GLU A 14 -26.29 -3.75 25.81
CA GLU A 14 -25.56 -4.93 26.29
C GLU A 14 -25.02 -4.71 27.71
N SER A 15 -24.98 -5.80 28.49
CA SER A 15 -24.42 -5.78 29.85
C SER A 15 -22.91 -5.49 29.79
N GLY A 16 -22.43 -4.61 30.68
CA GLY A 16 -21.04 -4.17 30.69
C GLY A 16 -20.75 -2.92 29.84
N ASN A 17 -21.69 -2.47 29.00
CA ASN A 17 -21.58 -1.16 28.36
C ASN A 17 -21.58 -0.04 29.42
N THR A 18 -20.85 1.04 29.12
CA THR A 18 -20.82 2.22 29.98
C THR A 18 -21.99 3.14 29.66
N VAL A 19 -22.38 3.98 30.63
CA VAL A 19 -23.43 4.98 30.44
C VAL A 19 -23.13 5.89 29.24
N LEU A 20 -21.86 6.27 29.05
CA LEU A 20 -21.45 7.09 27.90
C LEU A 20 -21.62 6.37 26.56
N LYS A 21 -21.26 5.08 26.48
CA LYS A 21 -21.43 4.30 25.25
C LYS A 21 -22.92 4.16 24.90
N ALA A 22 -23.73 3.77 25.88
CA ALA A 22 -25.19 3.65 25.69
C ALA A 22 -25.83 4.99 25.31
N ALA A 23 -25.38 6.10 25.89
CA ALA A 23 -25.83 7.45 25.52
C ALA A 23 -25.50 7.78 24.05
N ARG A 24 -24.26 7.52 23.61
CA ARG A 24 -23.83 7.77 22.21
C ARG A 24 -24.62 6.94 21.20
N GLU A 25 -24.82 5.65 21.46
CA GLU A 25 -25.64 4.75 20.62
C GLU A 25 -27.09 5.23 20.48
N ASN A 26 -27.56 6.03 21.43
CA ASN A 26 -28.92 6.58 21.46
C ASN A 26 -29.00 8.08 21.14
N ASN A 27 -27.93 8.66 20.57
CA ASN A 27 -27.81 10.07 20.20
C ASN A 27 -28.04 11.04 21.38
N ILE A 28 -27.68 10.63 22.60
CA ILE A 28 -27.73 11.47 23.80
C ILE A 28 -26.33 12.03 24.04
N LEU A 29 -26.21 13.36 23.97
CA LEU A 29 -24.94 14.05 24.11
C LEU A 29 -24.51 14.15 25.58
N ILE A 30 -23.35 13.57 25.90
CA ILE A 30 -22.66 13.77 27.17
C ILE A 30 -21.28 14.39 26.86
N PRO A 31 -20.91 15.55 27.45
CA PRO A 31 -19.64 16.22 27.16
C PRO A 31 -18.42 15.38 27.54
N THR A 32 -17.41 15.32 26.67
CA THR A 32 -16.15 14.60 26.91
C THR A 32 -14.97 15.32 26.27
N LEU A 33 -13.80 15.27 26.93
CA LEU A 33 -12.52 15.73 26.37
C LEU A 33 -11.42 14.65 26.37
N CYS A 34 -11.46 13.69 27.31
CA CYS A 34 -10.47 12.59 27.34
C CYS A 34 -10.99 11.30 26.72
N ASP A 35 -12.28 11.19 26.44
CA ASP A 35 -12.88 9.96 25.90
C ASP A 35 -13.03 10.05 24.39
N HIS A 36 -12.74 8.97 23.67
CA HIS A 36 -12.98 8.83 22.23
C HIS A 36 -13.42 7.39 21.94
N PRO A 37 -14.41 7.13 21.05
CA PRO A 37 -14.93 5.78 20.77
C PRO A 37 -13.86 4.72 20.44
N ASP A 38 -12.82 5.12 19.70
CA ASP A 38 -11.73 4.20 19.32
C ASP A 38 -10.73 3.87 20.44
N LEU A 39 -10.79 4.55 21.59
CA LEU A 39 -9.78 4.46 22.65
C LEU A 39 -10.38 3.93 23.94
N THR A 40 -9.60 3.17 24.71
CA THR A 40 -10.03 2.71 26.04
C THR A 40 -10.42 3.89 26.96
N PRO A 41 -11.52 3.81 27.72
CA PRO A 41 -11.93 4.89 28.61
C PRO A 41 -10.88 5.22 29.69
N HIS A 42 -10.68 6.51 29.98
CA HIS A 42 -9.66 6.98 30.93
C HIS A 42 -10.22 7.69 32.16
N GLY A 43 -11.33 8.43 32.03
CA GLY A 43 -11.94 9.15 33.15
C GLY A 43 -11.17 10.38 33.67
N GLY A 44 -10.11 10.83 32.98
CA GLY A 44 -9.25 11.94 33.42
C GLY A 44 -9.92 13.33 33.41
N CYS A 45 -10.69 13.67 32.37
CA CYS A 45 -11.21 15.04 32.20
C CYS A 45 -12.38 15.41 33.13
N ARG A 46 -13.10 14.41 33.67
CA ARG A 46 -14.32 14.58 34.51
C ARG A 46 -15.49 15.36 33.89
N LEU A 47 -15.39 15.82 32.64
CA LEU A 47 -16.46 16.57 31.97
C LEU A 47 -17.73 15.73 31.72
N CYS A 48 -17.56 14.42 31.59
CA CYS A 48 -18.65 13.46 31.35
C CYS A 48 -19.36 12.99 32.63
N ASN A 49 -19.27 13.77 33.71
CA ASN A 49 -20.00 13.48 34.92
C ASN A 49 -21.52 13.52 34.64
N VAL A 50 -22.23 12.60 35.28
CA VAL A 50 -23.69 12.45 35.26
C VAL A 50 -24.20 12.27 36.69
N GLU A 51 -25.47 12.60 36.89
CA GLU A 51 -26.19 12.32 38.13
C GLU A 51 -26.90 10.98 38.02
N ILE A 52 -26.81 10.16 39.06
CA ILE A 52 -27.54 8.90 39.16
C ILE A 52 -28.50 9.02 40.33
N LYS A 53 -29.77 8.67 40.12
CA LYS A 53 -30.77 8.70 41.18
C LYS A 53 -30.34 7.84 42.36
N GLY A 54 -30.28 8.45 43.55
CA GLY A 54 -29.84 7.78 44.78
C GLY A 54 -28.32 7.73 44.99
N ALA A 55 -27.50 8.15 44.02
CA ALA A 55 -26.07 8.31 44.23
C ALA A 55 -25.75 9.60 44.99
N ARG A 56 -24.75 9.55 45.87
CA ARG A 56 -24.31 10.72 46.68
C ARG A 56 -23.38 11.67 45.92
N SER A 57 -22.81 11.22 44.82
CA SER A 57 -21.78 11.95 44.08
C SER A 57 -22.04 11.86 42.58
N LEU A 58 -21.53 12.85 41.85
CA LEU A 58 -21.47 12.80 40.40
C LEU A 58 -20.52 11.69 39.96
N LEU A 59 -20.89 10.93 38.94
CA LEU A 59 -20.11 9.79 38.46
C LEU A 59 -19.74 9.98 36.99
N ALA A 60 -18.54 9.55 36.61
CA ALA A 60 -18.07 9.70 35.24
C ALA A 60 -18.73 8.64 34.33
N ALA A 61 -19.55 9.09 33.37
CA ALA A 61 -20.28 8.20 32.46
C ALA A 61 -19.37 7.29 31.61
N CYS A 62 -18.14 7.70 31.32
CA CYS A 62 -17.20 6.93 30.50
C CYS A 62 -16.70 5.65 31.18
N THR A 63 -16.70 5.59 32.52
CA THR A 63 -16.23 4.43 33.29
C THR A 63 -17.34 3.80 34.13
N LEU A 64 -18.56 4.34 34.08
CA LEU A 64 -19.70 3.84 34.83
C LEU A 64 -20.44 2.77 34.01
N PRO A 65 -20.37 1.48 34.39
CA PRO A 65 -21.18 0.45 33.74
C PRO A 65 -22.67 0.69 33.98
N VAL A 66 -23.51 0.35 33.01
CA VAL A 66 -24.97 0.38 33.16
C VAL A 66 -25.45 -0.75 34.08
N SER A 67 -26.50 -0.47 34.86
CA SER A 67 -27.18 -1.46 35.70
C SER A 67 -28.68 -1.38 35.47
N ASP A 68 -29.37 -2.51 35.67
CA ASP A 68 -30.82 -2.59 35.44
C ASP A 68 -31.57 -1.65 36.40
N GLY A 69 -32.55 -0.92 35.87
CA GLY A 69 -33.31 0.08 36.63
C GLY A 69 -32.53 1.36 37.00
N MET A 70 -31.29 1.53 36.52
CA MET A 70 -30.52 2.76 36.76
C MET A 70 -31.23 3.97 36.13
N GLU A 71 -31.35 5.07 36.89
CA GLU A 71 -31.89 6.34 36.38
C GLU A 71 -30.76 7.38 36.33
N VAL A 72 -30.43 7.84 35.12
CA VAL A 72 -29.33 8.75 34.81
C VAL A 72 -29.87 10.10 34.34
N PHE A 73 -29.34 11.19 34.89
CA PHE A 73 -29.54 12.55 34.41
C PHE A 73 -28.23 13.10 33.83
N THR A 74 -28.29 13.57 32.60
CA THR A 74 -27.12 14.07 31.86
C THR A 74 -26.96 15.58 31.91
N GLU A 75 -27.99 16.29 32.35
CA GLU A 75 -27.96 17.74 32.58
C GLU A 75 -28.74 18.09 33.85
N SER A 76 -28.17 19.00 34.65
CA SER A 76 -28.74 19.58 35.87
C SER A 76 -27.97 20.87 36.18
N GLU A 77 -28.48 21.68 37.12
CA GLU A 77 -27.76 22.87 37.59
C GLU A 77 -26.41 22.49 38.22
N THR A 78 -26.39 21.45 39.05
CA THR A 78 -25.17 20.90 39.66
C THR A 78 -24.15 20.43 38.62
N LEU A 79 -24.60 19.74 37.57
CA LEU A 79 -23.73 19.27 36.47
C LEU A 79 -23.18 20.44 35.67
N THR A 80 -23.99 21.47 35.42
CA THR A 80 -23.57 22.68 34.71
C THR A 80 -22.45 23.39 35.47
N GLU A 81 -22.63 23.62 36.76
CA GLU A 81 -21.62 24.29 37.61
C GLU A 81 -20.35 23.45 37.78
N SER A 82 -20.48 22.12 37.89
CA SER A 82 -19.36 21.19 37.89
C SER A 82 -18.54 21.29 36.59
N ARG A 83 -19.20 21.30 35.43
CA ARG A 83 -18.55 21.38 34.12
C ARG A 83 -17.88 22.75 33.90
N LYS A 84 -18.52 23.86 34.29
CA LYS A 84 -17.89 25.19 34.27
C LYS A 84 -16.61 25.21 35.08
N SER A 85 -16.67 24.71 36.33
CA SER A 85 -15.50 24.65 37.22
C SER A 85 -14.35 23.84 36.62
N ILE A 86 -14.66 22.68 36.03
CA ILE A 86 -13.66 21.84 35.33
C ILE A 86 -13.05 22.59 34.14
N LEU A 87 -13.87 23.21 33.29
CA LEU A 87 -13.38 23.95 32.12
C LEU A 87 -12.49 25.13 32.52
N THR A 88 -12.88 25.89 33.55
CA THR A 88 -12.07 26.96 34.13
C THR A 88 -10.70 26.44 34.62
N LEU A 89 -10.66 25.30 35.30
CA LEU A 89 -9.41 24.69 35.77
C LEU A 89 -8.52 24.20 34.61
N LEU A 90 -9.11 23.68 33.54
CA LEU A 90 -8.35 23.28 32.35
C LEU A 90 -7.78 24.51 31.63
N LEU A 91 -8.58 25.57 31.50
CA LEU A 91 -8.16 26.82 30.85
C LEU A 91 -7.07 27.55 31.64
N SER A 92 -7.06 27.49 32.97
CA SER A 92 -6.00 28.15 33.78
C SER A 92 -4.58 27.66 33.48
N ASN A 93 -4.44 26.47 32.91
CA ASN A 93 -3.18 25.90 32.46
C ASN A 93 -2.95 26.03 30.94
N TYR A 94 -3.99 26.40 30.20
CA TYR A 94 -3.97 26.51 28.75
C TYR A 94 -3.45 27.88 28.31
N TYR A 95 -2.47 27.90 27.42
CA TYR A 95 -1.99 29.11 26.76
C TYR A 95 -2.05 28.94 25.24
N SER A 96 -2.62 29.92 24.55
CA SER A 96 -2.61 30.03 23.09
C SER A 96 -2.27 31.46 22.68
N ASN A 97 -1.41 31.61 21.68
CA ASN A 97 -0.90 32.91 21.24
C ASN A 97 -1.65 33.42 19.98
N GLY A 98 -1.95 34.72 19.95
CA GLY A 98 -2.29 35.47 18.74
C GLY A 98 -3.39 34.85 17.87
N SER A 99 -3.09 34.64 16.58
CA SER A 99 -4.01 34.09 15.57
C SER A 99 -4.56 32.69 15.88
N ARG A 100 -3.96 31.98 16.85
CA ARG A 100 -4.36 30.63 17.25
C ARG A 100 -5.36 30.61 18.40
N SER A 101 -5.60 31.73 19.07
CA SER A 101 -6.61 31.81 20.14
C SER A 101 -8.03 31.54 19.62
N ASN A 102 -8.24 31.66 18.31
CA ASN A 102 -9.54 31.56 17.66
C ASN A 102 -9.70 30.28 16.80
N LYS A 103 -8.69 29.40 16.70
CA LYS A 103 -8.85 28.14 15.97
C LYS A 103 -9.84 27.23 16.71
N PRO A 104 -10.92 26.72 16.08
CA PRO A 104 -11.88 25.84 16.73
C PRO A 104 -11.23 24.56 17.24
N ASN A 105 -11.53 24.15 18.47
CA ASN A 105 -11.16 22.85 19.02
C ASN A 105 -12.20 22.39 20.06
N GLU A 106 -12.13 21.13 20.51
CA GLU A 106 -13.14 20.57 21.42
C GLU A 106 -13.19 21.32 22.78
N LEU A 107 -12.03 21.76 23.31
CA LEU A 107 -11.98 22.50 24.57
C LEU A 107 -12.69 23.85 24.48
N ILE A 108 -12.40 24.61 23.42
CA ILE A 108 -13.02 25.91 23.16
C ILE A 108 -14.52 25.73 22.88
N TYR A 109 -14.91 24.69 22.13
CA TYR A 109 -16.31 24.36 21.91
C TYR A 109 -17.08 24.17 23.22
N TRP A 110 -16.53 23.36 24.15
CA TRP A 110 -17.18 23.13 25.44
C TRP A 110 -17.14 24.37 26.35
N ALA A 111 -16.05 25.14 26.36
CA ALA A 111 -15.97 26.40 27.09
C ALA A 111 -17.08 27.37 26.64
N ASN A 112 -17.23 27.58 25.33
CA ASN A 112 -18.28 28.43 24.77
C ASN A 112 -19.68 27.91 25.10
N LYS A 113 -19.90 26.59 24.98
CA LYS A 113 -21.20 25.98 25.28
C LYS A 113 -21.66 26.15 26.72
N TYR A 114 -20.72 26.18 27.67
CA TYR A 114 -20.99 26.37 29.10
C TYR A 114 -20.78 27.82 29.58
N ASN A 115 -20.59 28.77 28.65
CA ASN A 115 -20.35 30.19 28.93
C ASN A 115 -19.14 30.46 29.84
N VAL A 116 -18.03 29.73 29.63
CA VAL A 116 -16.74 29.97 30.28
C VAL A 116 -15.87 30.80 29.35
N ASP A 117 -15.50 32.02 29.77
CA ASP A 117 -14.70 32.93 28.94
C ASP A 117 -13.27 32.39 28.77
N PHE A 118 -12.99 31.88 27.58
CA PHE A 118 -11.68 31.37 27.19
C PHE A 118 -10.56 32.38 27.41
N LYS A 119 -10.76 33.66 27.06
CA LYS A 119 -9.72 34.69 27.17
C LYS A 119 -9.46 35.06 28.62
N GLU A 120 -10.50 35.13 29.44
CA GLU A 120 -10.38 35.46 30.87
C GLU A 120 -9.54 34.41 31.60
N TYR A 121 -9.93 33.13 31.49
CA TYR A 121 -9.36 32.04 32.28
C TYR A 121 -8.09 31.44 31.69
N SER A 122 -7.78 31.66 30.41
CA SER A 122 -6.53 31.16 29.83
C SER A 122 -5.30 31.83 30.44
N ARG A 123 -4.25 31.03 30.59
CA ARG A 123 -2.93 31.51 31.01
C ARG A 123 -2.43 32.59 30.04
N LYS A 124 -1.74 33.61 30.57
CA LYS A 124 -1.25 34.76 29.77
C LYS A 124 0.17 34.60 29.25
N THR A 125 0.94 33.70 29.83
CA THR A 125 2.33 33.42 29.44
C THR A 125 2.53 31.90 29.27
N PRO A 126 3.35 31.47 28.30
CA PRO A 126 3.65 30.06 28.14
C PRO A 126 4.44 29.54 29.34
N ARG A 127 4.20 28.28 29.70
CA ARG A 127 4.97 27.52 30.69
C ARG A 127 6.17 26.82 30.06
N TYR A 128 5.97 26.31 28.85
CA TYR A 128 6.95 25.55 28.09
C TYR A 128 7.39 26.35 26.87
N GLU A 129 8.56 26.00 26.33
CA GLU A 129 8.91 26.44 24.98
C GLU A 129 7.79 26.08 24.00
N ILE A 130 7.52 26.96 23.05
CA ILE A 130 6.52 26.72 22.04
C ILE A 130 7.17 25.89 20.94
N ASP A 131 6.50 24.81 20.52
CA ASP A 131 6.95 23.97 19.41
C ASP A 131 8.23 23.18 19.73
N GLN A 132 8.12 22.28 20.72
CA GLN A 132 9.25 21.68 21.44
C GLN A 132 9.94 20.51 20.73
N ASP A 133 9.36 19.99 19.64
CA ASP A 133 9.90 18.84 18.92
C ASP A 133 10.26 19.21 17.48
N PRO A 134 11.44 18.81 16.96
CA PRO A 134 11.90 19.19 15.63
C PRO A 134 11.21 18.42 14.49
N SER A 135 10.26 17.52 14.78
CA SER A 135 9.52 16.75 13.77
C SER A 135 9.03 17.64 12.64
N PRO A 136 9.31 17.32 11.36
CA PRO A 136 8.96 18.18 10.24
C PRO A 136 7.45 18.18 9.90
N VAL A 137 6.67 17.28 10.51
CA VAL A 137 5.24 17.10 10.20
C VAL A 137 4.30 17.35 11.38
N ILE A 138 4.79 17.23 12.61
CA ILE A 138 3.98 17.38 13.82
C ILE A 138 4.55 18.51 14.66
N ARG A 139 3.69 19.47 15.02
CA ARG A 139 4.00 20.52 15.98
C ARG A 139 3.54 20.08 17.36
N VAL A 140 4.40 20.32 18.36
CA VAL A 140 4.17 19.92 19.76
C VAL A 140 4.20 21.17 20.65
N ASP A 141 3.04 21.55 21.19
CA ASP A 141 2.91 22.68 22.09
C ASP A 141 2.19 22.27 23.38
N LEU A 142 2.99 21.91 24.38
CA LEU A 142 2.48 21.43 25.66
C LEU A 142 1.76 22.51 26.47
N ASN A 143 1.90 23.79 26.09
CA ASN A 143 1.10 24.88 26.65
C ASN A 143 -0.40 24.75 26.34
N GLN A 144 -0.77 23.92 25.36
CA GLN A 144 -2.16 23.64 24.99
C GLN A 144 -2.62 22.26 25.47
N CYS A 145 -1.77 21.52 26.18
CA CYS A 145 -2.07 20.16 26.62
C CYS A 145 -2.93 20.17 27.90
N ILE A 146 -4.00 19.37 27.88
CA ILE A 146 -4.89 19.17 29.04
C ILE A 146 -4.69 17.79 29.71
N LEU A 147 -3.57 17.11 29.41
CA LEU A 147 -3.23 15.78 29.93
C LEU A 147 -4.35 14.75 29.79
N CYS A 148 -5.14 14.82 28.72
CA CYS A 148 -6.25 13.91 28.50
C CYS A 148 -5.82 12.50 28.07
N THR A 149 -4.52 12.31 27.81
CA THR A 149 -3.86 11.06 27.38
C THR A 149 -4.40 10.42 26.09
N ARG A 150 -5.24 11.13 25.31
CA ARG A 150 -5.73 10.62 24.02
C ARG A 150 -4.57 10.38 23.04
N CYS A 151 -3.54 11.23 23.03
CA CYS A 151 -2.34 11.07 22.21
C CYS A 151 -1.56 9.79 22.55
N ILE A 152 -1.38 9.51 23.85
CA ILE A 152 -0.72 8.30 24.36
C ILE A 152 -1.51 7.05 23.96
N ARG A 153 -2.82 7.03 24.27
CA ARG A 153 -3.69 5.90 23.93
C ARG A 153 -3.79 5.69 22.42
N ALA A 154 -3.87 6.74 21.62
CA ALA A 154 -3.87 6.61 20.16
C ALA A 154 -2.56 6.02 19.62
N CYS A 155 -1.42 6.46 20.13
CA CYS A 155 -0.13 5.88 19.76
C CYS A 155 -0.10 4.39 20.13
N ASN A 156 -0.50 4.06 21.36
CA ASN A 156 -0.40 2.73 21.92
C ASN A 156 -1.42 1.75 21.33
N GLU A 157 -2.69 2.15 21.24
CA GLU A 157 -3.82 1.26 20.92
C GLU A 157 -4.14 1.23 19.43
N ILE A 158 -3.97 2.36 18.73
CA ILE A 158 -4.29 2.45 17.29
C ILE A 158 -3.06 2.16 16.46
N GLN A 159 -1.97 2.88 16.70
CA GLN A 159 -0.75 2.68 15.92
C GLN A 159 0.06 1.46 16.40
N GLY A 160 -0.04 1.10 17.68
CA GLY A 160 0.80 0.07 18.28
C GLY A 160 2.22 0.56 18.57
N ARG A 161 2.42 1.88 18.64
CA ARG A 161 3.70 2.53 18.96
C ARG A 161 3.62 3.22 20.31
N PHE A 162 4.62 2.99 21.13
CA PHE A 162 4.66 3.53 22.50
C PHE A 162 5.59 4.73 22.58
N VAL A 163 5.38 5.70 21.69
CA VAL A 163 6.24 6.89 21.60
C VAL A 163 5.97 7.81 22.78
N TRP A 164 4.69 8.07 23.07
CA TRP A 164 4.30 9.03 24.10
C TRP A 164 4.15 8.36 25.48
N GLY A 165 4.70 9.02 26.50
CA GLY A 165 4.55 8.69 27.92
C GLY A 165 4.11 9.89 28.75
N LEU A 166 4.01 9.70 30.06
CA LEU A 166 3.90 10.77 31.06
C LEU A 166 5.18 10.78 31.89
N THR A 167 5.72 11.96 32.15
CA THR A 167 6.83 12.16 33.08
C THR A 167 6.41 13.12 34.19
N GLU A 168 7.22 13.20 35.24
CA GLU A 168 6.98 13.97 36.47
C GLU A 168 5.72 13.57 37.24
N ARG A 169 5.32 14.37 38.24
CA ARG A 169 4.13 14.12 39.08
C ARG A 169 3.39 15.40 39.44
N GLY A 170 2.09 15.26 39.72
CA GLY A 170 1.25 16.37 40.18
C GLY A 170 1.16 17.47 39.12
N PHE A 171 1.40 18.72 39.52
CA PHE A 171 1.32 19.87 38.62
C PHE A 171 2.42 19.92 37.55
N GLU A 172 3.55 19.24 37.76
CA GLU A 172 4.68 19.16 36.80
C GLU A 172 4.48 18.09 35.71
N THR A 173 3.42 17.28 35.83
CA THR A 173 3.14 16.20 34.87
C THR A 173 2.98 16.74 33.46
N HIS A 174 3.69 16.15 32.51
CA HIS A 174 3.53 16.46 31.08
C HIS A 174 3.75 15.21 30.23
N ILE A 175 3.30 15.28 28.97
CA ILE A 175 3.58 14.21 28.01
C ILE A 175 4.99 14.39 27.46
N THR A 176 5.69 13.29 27.23
CA THR A 176 7.04 13.29 26.63
C THR A 176 7.20 12.12 25.66
N ALA A 177 8.13 12.23 24.71
CA ALA A 177 8.46 11.17 23.77
C ALA A 177 9.66 10.35 24.28
N GLY A 178 9.53 9.02 24.30
CA GLY A 178 10.58 8.13 24.81
C GLY A 178 11.01 8.49 26.24
N ASP A 179 12.31 8.66 26.44
CA ASP A 179 12.92 9.11 27.70
C ASP A 179 13.31 10.59 27.62
N ASP A 180 12.33 11.44 27.28
CA ASP A 180 12.52 12.88 27.02
C ASP A 180 13.47 13.20 25.87
N VAL A 181 13.34 12.42 24.81
CA VAL A 181 14.06 12.56 23.54
C VAL A 181 13.13 13.05 22.44
N THR A 182 13.65 13.36 21.26
CA THR A 182 12.81 13.73 20.12
C THR A 182 11.90 12.58 19.70
N MET A 183 10.78 12.91 19.04
CA MET A 183 9.88 11.91 18.46
C MET A 183 10.61 10.95 17.52
N GLN A 184 11.60 11.44 16.75
CA GLN A 184 12.37 10.61 15.82
C GLN A 184 13.26 9.61 16.55
N GLU A 185 13.98 10.05 17.59
CA GLU A 185 14.80 9.18 18.44
C GLU A 185 13.94 8.15 19.18
N ALA A 186 12.73 8.53 19.58
CA ALA A 186 11.72 7.63 20.14
C ALA A 186 11.07 6.68 19.11
N ARG A 187 11.58 6.63 17.87
CA ARG A 187 11.12 5.78 16.76
C ARG A 187 9.67 6.04 16.35
N CYS A 188 9.26 7.31 16.39
CA CYS A 188 7.95 7.71 15.87
C CYS A 188 7.85 7.51 14.36
N GLU A 189 6.80 6.82 13.93
CA GLU A 189 6.50 6.60 12.51
C GLU A 189 5.85 7.83 11.83
N SER A 190 5.63 8.93 12.56
CA SER A 190 4.97 10.14 12.06
C SER A 190 3.60 9.86 11.42
N CYS A 191 2.83 8.92 11.97
CA CYS A 191 1.51 8.57 11.43
C CYS A 191 0.43 9.63 11.70
N GLY A 192 0.68 10.58 12.61
CA GLY A 192 -0.25 11.63 12.98
C GLY A 192 -1.51 11.15 13.72
N ALA A 193 -1.55 9.90 14.21
CA ALA A 193 -2.66 9.45 15.06
C ALA A 193 -2.80 10.36 16.29
N CYS A 194 -1.69 10.66 16.98
CA CYS A 194 -1.70 11.57 18.13
C CYS A 194 -2.26 12.97 17.81
N VAL A 195 -2.09 13.45 16.57
CA VAL A 195 -2.67 14.72 16.09
C VAL A 195 -4.20 14.61 15.95
N VAL A 196 -4.70 13.56 15.30
CA VAL A 196 -6.14 13.38 15.06
C VAL A 196 -6.94 13.25 16.36
N TYR A 197 -6.37 12.56 17.36
CA TYR A 197 -7.07 12.36 18.64
C TYR A 197 -6.83 13.50 19.64
N CYS A 198 -6.03 14.52 19.32
CA CYS A 198 -5.76 15.66 20.20
C CYS A 198 -6.94 16.65 20.22
N PRO A 199 -7.63 16.85 21.37
CA PRO A 199 -8.82 17.71 21.43
C PRO A 199 -8.53 19.21 21.46
N THR A 200 -7.26 19.61 21.66
CA THR A 200 -6.90 20.98 22.02
C THR A 200 -5.97 21.69 21.05
N GLY A 201 -5.38 20.97 20.09
CA GLY A 201 -4.34 21.51 19.22
C GLY A 201 -2.92 21.45 19.80
N ALA A 202 -2.73 20.85 20.98
CA ALA A 202 -1.39 20.62 21.57
C ALA A 202 -0.48 19.80 20.65
N LEU A 203 -1.05 18.85 19.92
CA LEU A 203 -0.42 18.13 18.83
C LEU A 203 -1.20 18.43 17.55
N GLU A 204 -0.53 18.96 16.54
CA GLU A 204 -1.17 19.39 15.29
C GLU A 204 -0.27 19.18 14.07
N SER A 205 -0.88 19.18 12.88
CA SER A 205 -0.17 19.05 11.60
C SER A 205 0.57 20.35 11.30
N ARG A 206 1.90 20.28 11.11
CA ARG A 206 2.72 21.43 10.67
C ARG A 206 2.30 21.96 9.32
N ILE A 207 1.98 21.03 8.40
CA ILE A 207 1.59 21.35 7.03
C ILE A 207 0.34 22.24 7.04
N SER A 208 -0.61 21.97 7.93
CA SER A 208 -1.89 22.68 7.99
C SER A 208 -1.85 23.96 8.84
N LEU A 209 -0.72 24.30 9.48
CA LEU A 209 -0.65 25.45 10.40
C LEU A 209 -0.94 26.78 9.72
N ASN A 210 -0.37 26.96 8.53
CA ASN A 210 -0.36 28.21 7.78
C ASN A 210 -1.47 28.28 6.72
N HIS A 211 -2.31 27.26 6.65
CA HIS A 211 -3.44 27.24 5.74
C HIS A 211 -4.72 27.73 6.42
N GLU A 212 -5.55 28.40 5.64
CA GLU A 212 -6.91 28.73 6.05
C GLU A 212 -7.75 27.45 6.19
N GLU A 213 -8.86 27.56 6.91
CA GLU A 213 -9.84 26.47 7.02
C GLU A 213 -10.34 26.06 5.62
N PRO A 214 -10.43 24.75 5.33
CA PRO A 214 -10.87 24.27 4.03
C PRO A 214 -12.31 24.69 3.74
N ASP A 215 -12.60 25.03 2.49
CA ASP A 215 -13.97 25.33 2.02
C ASP A 215 -14.74 24.06 1.62
N ARG A 216 -14.03 22.99 1.26
CA ARG A 216 -14.61 21.68 0.94
C ARG A 216 -13.71 20.53 1.35
N LEU A 217 -14.35 19.39 1.62
CA LEU A 217 -13.73 18.10 1.87
C LEU A 217 -14.20 17.12 0.80
N VAL A 218 -13.27 16.42 0.15
CA VAL A 218 -13.60 15.42 -0.88
C VAL A 218 -12.97 14.10 -0.50
N GLN A 219 -13.81 13.09 -0.23
CA GLN A 219 -13.35 11.75 0.08
C GLN A 219 -12.79 11.07 -1.16
N THR A 220 -11.63 10.43 -1.04
CA THR A 220 -11.00 9.65 -2.12
C THR A 220 -10.18 8.50 -1.54
N THR A 221 -9.44 7.79 -2.39
CA THR A 221 -8.60 6.64 -2.01
C THR A 221 -7.12 6.96 -2.19
N CYS A 222 -6.30 6.58 -1.22
CA CYS A 222 -4.86 6.76 -1.22
C CYS A 222 -4.18 6.10 -2.43
N ALA A 223 -3.35 6.85 -3.16
CA ALA A 223 -2.64 6.39 -4.36
C ALA A 223 -1.23 5.81 -4.08
N TYR A 224 -0.93 5.41 -2.84
CA TYR A 224 0.38 4.86 -2.47
C TYR A 224 0.37 3.31 -2.43
N CYS A 225 0.29 2.71 -1.24
CA CYS A 225 0.34 1.25 -1.07
C CYS A 225 -1.01 0.59 -1.39
N GLY A 226 -0.98 -0.72 -1.66
CA GLY A 226 -2.14 -1.56 -1.96
C GLY A 226 -3.17 -1.76 -0.84
N ILE A 227 -3.13 -1.00 0.25
CA ILE A 227 -4.11 -1.10 1.35
C ILE A 227 -5.47 -0.50 0.94
N GLY A 228 -5.47 0.62 0.21
CA GLY A 228 -6.71 1.33 -0.15
C GLY A 228 -7.30 2.14 1.02
N CYS A 229 -6.48 2.89 1.76
CA CYS A 229 -6.99 3.80 2.79
C CYS A 229 -7.89 4.88 2.15
N ASN A 230 -9.07 5.10 2.70
CA ASN A 230 -9.92 6.23 2.35
C ASN A 230 -9.61 7.42 3.26
N PHE A 231 -9.60 8.61 2.67
CA PHE A 231 -9.37 9.85 3.39
C PHE A 231 -10.08 11.01 2.68
N ASP A 232 -10.24 12.11 3.40
CA ASP A 232 -10.78 13.36 2.90
C ASP A 232 -9.62 14.29 2.54
N VAL A 233 -9.62 14.76 1.29
CA VAL A 233 -8.72 15.81 0.83
C VAL A 233 -9.32 17.14 1.26
N ASN A 234 -8.53 17.92 2.00
CA ASN A 234 -8.94 19.23 2.50
C ASN A 234 -8.56 20.29 1.47
N ILE A 235 -9.53 21.07 1.02
CA ILE A 235 -9.37 21.96 -0.13
C ILE A 235 -9.72 23.39 0.23
N LYS A 236 -8.91 24.32 -0.28
CA LYS A 236 -9.10 25.75 -0.18
C LYS A 236 -8.74 26.39 -1.52
N ASP A 237 -9.65 27.15 -2.11
CA ASP A 237 -9.42 27.85 -3.38
C ASP A 237 -8.88 26.91 -4.48
N ASP A 238 -9.52 25.74 -4.63
CA ASP A 238 -9.13 24.66 -5.55
C ASP A 238 -7.73 24.05 -5.31
N LYS A 239 -7.10 24.33 -4.17
CA LYS A 239 -5.81 23.74 -3.77
C LYS A 239 -5.96 22.80 -2.59
N VAL A 240 -5.21 21.70 -2.65
CA VAL A 240 -5.09 20.75 -1.55
C VAL A 240 -4.21 21.36 -0.44
N VAL A 241 -4.79 21.56 0.74
CA VAL A 241 -4.12 22.16 1.92
C VAL A 241 -3.90 21.16 3.05
N GLY A 242 -4.44 19.94 2.94
CA GLY A 242 -4.26 18.89 3.92
C GLY A 242 -5.02 17.62 3.59
N VAL A 243 -4.84 16.61 4.45
CA VAL A 243 -5.59 15.35 4.40
C VAL A 243 -6.07 15.01 5.80
N THR A 244 -7.36 14.68 5.91
CA THR A 244 -8.00 14.16 7.12
C THR A 244 -8.67 12.81 6.82
N SER A 245 -9.14 12.10 7.84
CA SER A 245 -9.88 10.84 7.64
C SER A 245 -11.11 10.82 8.52
N THR A 246 -12.03 9.91 8.23
CA THR A 246 -13.32 9.77 8.92
C THR A 246 -13.43 8.41 9.61
N PRO A 247 -14.14 8.29 10.76
CA PRO A 247 -14.38 7.00 11.40
C PRO A 247 -15.04 5.96 10.48
N ASN A 248 -15.80 6.42 9.47
CA ASN A 248 -16.51 5.56 8.52
C ASN A 248 -15.64 5.08 7.34
N ALA A 249 -14.36 5.47 7.27
CA ALA A 249 -13.46 5.04 6.21
C ALA A 249 -13.28 3.50 6.26
N ALA A 250 -13.63 2.83 5.17
CA ALA A 250 -13.87 1.38 5.15
C ALA A 250 -12.68 0.51 5.59
N VAL A 251 -11.46 0.94 5.31
CA VAL A 251 -10.25 0.14 5.58
C VAL A 251 -9.49 0.64 6.82
N ASN A 252 -9.48 1.95 7.06
CA ASN A 252 -8.52 2.59 7.96
C ASN A 252 -9.16 3.43 9.07
N GLY A 253 -10.47 3.69 9.04
CA GLY A 253 -11.11 4.64 9.96
C GLY A 253 -10.33 5.97 10.01
N LEU A 254 -10.10 6.51 11.21
CA LEU A 254 -9.32 7.74 11.40
C LEU A 254 -7.80 7.59 11.12
N HIS A 255 -7.30 6.36 11.02
CA HIS A 255 -5.87 6.08 10.96
C HIS A 255 -5.32 6.27 9.54
N LEU A 256 -4.13 6.86 9.41
CA LEU A 256 -3.36 6.97 8.17
C LEU A 256 -1.88 6.81 8.49
N CYS A 257 -1.08 6.43 7.50
CA CYS A 257 0.38 6.49 7.60
C CYS A 257 0.92 7.88 7.20
N VAL A 258 2.20 8.11 7.48
CA VAL A 258 2.89 9.38 7.15
C VAL A 258 2.73 9.78 5.67
N LYS A 259 2.82 8.83 4.74
CA LYS A 259 2.67 9.08 3.30
C LYS A 259 1.27 9.57 2.95
N GLY A 260 0.23 8.87 3.41
CA GLY A 260 -1.16 9.22 3.11
C GLY A 260 -1.59 10.53 3.79
N ARG A 261 -1.05 10.83 4.97
CA ARG A 261 -1.42 12.03 5.74
C ARG A 261 -0.68 13.29 5.28
N TYR A 262 0.61 13.18 4.99
CA TYR A 262 1.49 14.33 4.77
C TYR A 262 2.10 14.37 3.37
N GLY A 263 2.13 13.25 2.65
CA GLY A 263 2.71 13.13 1.31
C GLY A 263 1.83 13.64 0.19
N HIS A 264 1.16 14.78 0.34
CA HIS A 264 0.27 15.35 -0.70
C HIS A 264 0.89 16.57 -1.39
N GLN A 265 2.02 17.10 -0.92
CA GLN A 265 2.63 18.32 -1.44
C GLN A 265 3.08 18.19 -2.91
N PHE A 266 3.35 16.97 -3.38
CA PHE A 266 3.76 16.72 -4.77
C PHE A 266 2.70 17.18 -5.80
N ILE A 267 1.43 17.22 -5.42
CA ILE A 267 0.32 17.61 -6.31
C ILE A 267 0.56 19.00 -6.93
N HIS A 268 1.09 19.93 -6.13
CA HIS A 268 1.35 21.33 -6.50
C HIS A 268 2.85 21.61 -6.69
N HIS A 269 3.68 20.58 -6.82
CA HIS A 269 5.12 20.77 -6.96
C HIS A 269 5.47 21.48 -8.28
N PRO A 270 6.44 22.40 -8.30
CA PRO A 270 6.80 23.16 -9.51
C PRO A 270 7.27 22.30 -10.69
N ASP A 271 7.83 21.11 -10.43
CA ASP A 271 8.25 20.16 -11.47
C ASP A 271 7.09 19.48 -12.24
N ARG A 272 5.83 19.68 -11.82
CA ARG A 272 4.68 19.02 -12.45
C ARG A 272 4.65 19.27 -13.95
N LEU A 273 4.43 18.22 -14.73
CA LEU A 273 4.17 18.38 -16.16
C LEU A 273 2.79 19.01 -16.35
N THR A 274 2.76 20.16 -17.02
CA THR A 274 1.52 20.95 -17.22
C THR A 274 1.09 21.06 -18.67
N GLN A 275 1.92 20.64 -19.63
CA GLN A 275 1.61 20.61 -21.06
C GLN A 275 2.53 19.57 -21.74
N PRO A 276 2.18 19.04 -22.92
CA PRO A 276 3.00 18.08 -23.66
C PRO A 276 4.40 18.59 -24.01
N TRP A 277 5.41 17.72 -23.90
CA TRP A 277 6.78 18.02 -24.34
C TRP A 277 7.17 17.05 -25.45
N VAL A 278 7.80 17.55 -26.51
CA VAL A 278 8.25 16.76 -27.66
C VAL A 278 9.71 17.10 -27.95
N ARG A 279 10.52 16.11 -28.32
CA ARG A 279 11.91 16.35 -28.74
C ARG A 279 11.94 17.18 -30.03
N GLU A 280 12.81 18.18 -30.07
CA GLU A 280 12.86 19.16 -31.16
C GLU A 280 13.03 18.51 -32.55
N TYR A 281 13.80 17.43 -32.64
CA TYR A 281 14.07 16.75 -33.91
C TYR A 281 12.78 16.19 -34.53
N LEU A 282 11.83 15.73 -33.72
CA LEU A 282 10.54 15.21 -34.18
C LEU A 282 9.67 16.30 -34.79
N LEU A 283 9.59 17.45 -34.13
CA LEU A 283 8.87 18.62 -34.65
C LEU A 283 9.46 19.14 -35.97
N LYS A 284 10.77 18.99 -36.15
CA LYS A 284 11.50 19.37 -37.37
C LYS A 284 11.51 18.28 -38.44
N GLY A 285 10.95 17.09 -38.19
CA GLY A 285 11.00 15.95 -39.11
C GLY A 285 12.42 15.48 -39.43
N LYS A 286 13.37 15.66 -38.50
CA LYS A 286 14.78 15.28 -38.63
C LYS A 286 15.04 13.89 -38.03
N PRO A 287 16.15 13.22 -38.35
CA PRO A 287 16.57 12.03 -37.59
C PRO A 287 16.96 12.39 -36.15
N ARG A 288 16.87 11.41 -35.24
CA ARG A 288 17.35 11.53 -33.86
C ARG A 288 18.86 11.88 -33.86
N PRO A 289 19.34 12.78 -32.97
CA PRO A 289 20.75 13.20 -32.95
C PRO A 289 21.74 12.05 -32.79
N SER A 290 21.51 11.16 -31.82
CA SER A 290 22.29 9.92 -31.64
C SER A 290 21.49 8.88 -30.86
N THR A 291 22.03 7.66 -30.71
CA THR A 291 21.40 6.61 -29.89
C THR A 291 21.38 6.94 -28.40
N THR A 292 22.26 7.81 -27.91
CA THR A 292 22.36 8.19 -26.49
C THR A 292 21.88 9.61 -26.20
N ASP A 293 21.52 10.38 -27.23
CA ASP A 293 21.04 11.76 -27.10
C ASP A 293 19.77 11.96 -27.92
N ARG A 294 18.68 12.33 -27.24
CA ARG A 294 17.36 12.61 -27.81
C ARG A 294 17.20 14.09 -28.23
N GLY A 295 18.17 14.95 -27.91
CA GLY A 295 18.12 16.39 -28.19
C GLY A 295 17.21 17.17 -27.22
N PRO A 296 17.06 18.49 -27.41
CA PRO A 296 16.33 19.33 -26.48
C PRO A 296 14.80 19.09 -26.49
N TRP A 297 14.17 19.32 -25.34
CA TRP A 297 12.72 19.35 -25.19
C TRP A 297 12.10 20.65 -25.69
N VAL A 298 10.93 20.54 -26.32
CA VAL A 298 10.08 21.67 -26.71
C VAL A 298 8.67 21.44 -26.16
N LYS A 299 8.15 22.41 -25.40
CA LYS A 299 6.76 22.44 -24.94
C LYS A 299 5.84 22.70 -26.14
N THR A 300 4.75 21.97 -26.26
CA THR A 300 3.82 22.05 -27.40
C THR A 300 2.38 21.80 -26.95
N ASP A 301 1.43 22.09 -27.84
CA ASP A 301 0.01 21.79 -27.63
C ASP A 301 -0.32 20.29 -27.81
N TRP A 302 -1.48 19.89 -27.30
CA TRP A 302 -1.99 18.52 -27.36
C TRP A 302 -2.22 18.00 -28.78
N GLU A 303 -2.73 18.82 -29.70
CA GLU A 303 -3.01 18.37 -31.06
C GLU A 303 -1.72 17.93 -31.75
N THR A 304 -0.70 18.78 -31.68
CA THR A 304 0.64 18.50 -32.24
C THR A 304 1.25 17.24 -31.62
N ALA A 305 1.23 17.11 -30.29
CA ALA A 305 1.83 15.97 -29.61
C ALA A 305 1.13 14.64 -29.94
N LEU A 306 -0.20 14.62 -29.86
CA LEU A 306 -0.98 13.40 -30.08
C LEU A 306 -0.99 12.98 -31.55
N ASP A 307 -1.01 13.92 -32.49
CA ASP A 307 -0.85 13.61 -33.91
C ASP A 307 0.49 12.96 -34.21
N LEU A 308 1.55 13.46 -33.58
CA LEU A 308 2.89 12.93 -33.77
C LEU A 308 3.00 11.50 -33.23
N VAL A 309 2.50 11.27 -32.00
CA VAL A 309 2.45 9.95 -31.39
C VAL A 309 1.64 8.99 -32.26
N ALA A 310 0.44 9.38 -32.68
CA ALA A 310 -0.42 8.55 -33.50
C ALA A 310 0.23 8.16 -34.83
N LYS A 311 0.84 9.13 -35.53
CA LYS A 311 1.59 8.88 -36.77
C LYS A 311 2.74 7.91 -36.55
N LYS A 312 3.56 8.12 -35.52
CA LYS A 312 4.74 7.28 -35.23
C LYS A 312 4.37 5.85 -34.85
N LEU A 313 3.31 5.65 -34.07
CA LEU A 313 2.83 4.31 -33.72
C LEU A 313 2.26 3.59 -34.96
N VAL A 314 1.51 4.28 -35.82
CA VAL A 314 1.02 3.69 -37.08
C VAL A 314 2.18 3.37 -38.03
N GLU A 315 3.14 4.29 -38.22
CA GLU A 315 4.35 4.06 -39.03
C GLU A 315 5.10 2.82 -38.54
N THR A 316 5.31 2.70 -37.23
CA THR A 316 5.99 1.54 -36.61
C THR A 316 5.21 0.25 -36.87
N LYS A 317 3.90 0.26 -36.63
CA LYS A 317 3.02 -0.89 -36.85
C LYS A 317 3.03 -1.35 -38.31
N LEU A 318 2.96 -0.44 -39.27
CA LEU A 318 2.95 -0.76 -40.70
C LEU A 318 4.30 -1.27 -41.18
N THR A 319 5.40 -0.74 -40.64
CA THR A 319 6.76 -1.09 -41.08
C THR A 319 7.28 -2.37 -40.42
N HIS A 320 6.98 -2.58 -39.13
CA HIS A 320 7.58 -3.64 -38.31
C HIS A 320 6.55 -4.61 -37.72
N GLY A 321 5.25 -4.39 -37.95
CA GLY A 321 4.16 -5.19 -37.42
C GLY A 321 3.72 -4.75 -36.02
N ALA A 322 2.48 -5.10 -35.64
CA ALA A 322 1.89 -4.70 -34.35
C ALA A 322 2.68 -5.19 -33.13
N ASN A 323 3.28 -6.38 -33.19
CA ASN A 323 4.09 -6.96 -32.11
C ASN A 323 5.45 -6.26 -31.92
N SER A 324 5.79 -5.26 -32.75
CA SER A 324 6.97 -4.41 -32.53
C SER A 324 6.69 -3.24 -31.57
N ILE A 325 5.44 -3.08 -31.12
CA ILE A 325 5.03 -2.05 -30.18
C ILE A 325 4.77 -2.72 -28.83
N GLY A 326 5.37 -2.18 -27.77
CA GLY A 326 5.12 -2.57 -26.39
C GLY A 326 4.37 -1.48 -25.62
N VAL A 327 3.43 -1.89 -24.76
CA VAL A 327 2.63 -1.00 -23.94
C VAL A 327 2.85 -1.33 -22.46
N LEU A 328 3.27 -0.36 -21.66
CA LEU A 328 3.38 -0.48 -20.22
C LEU A 328 2.22 0.30 -19.60
N THR A 329 1.27 -0.43 -19.00
CA THR A 329 0.20 0.19 -18.18
C THR A 329 0.69 0.36 -16.74
N SER A 330 -0.14 0.91 -15.84
CA SER A 330 0.29 1.26 -14.48
C SER A 330 -0.69 0.89 -13.40
N ALA A 331 -0.17 0.25 -12.35
CA ALA A 331 -0.90 0.00 -11.11
C ALA A 331 -1.05 1.25 -10.21
N LYS A 332 -0.53 2.41 -10.65
CA LYS A 332 -0.78 3.72 -10.04
C LYS A 332 -2.08 4.35 -10.56
N CYS A 333 -2.47 3.98 -11.78
CA CYS A 333 -3.65 4.44 -12.50
C CYS A 333 -4.92 3.64 -12.13
N THR A 334 -6.08 4.15 -12.52
CA THR A 334 -7.38 3.56 -12.16
C THR A 334 -7.68 2.28 -12.96
N ASN A 335 -8.70 1.54 -12.55
CA ASN A 335 -9.15 0.35 -13.28
C ASN A 335 -9.57 0.71 -14.72
N GLU A 336 -10.27 1.82 -14.86
CA GLU A 336 -10.78 2.30 -16.14
C GLU A 336 -9.62 2.61 -17.10
N GLU A 337 -8.57 3.27 -16.61
CA GLU A 337 -7.37 3.59 -17.38
C GLU A 337 -6.61 2.33 -17.79
N ASN A 338 -6.45 1.37 -16.89
CA ASN A 338 -5.82 0.09 -17.20
C ASN A 338 -6.62 -0.73 -18.21
N TYR A 339 -7.95 -0.74 -18.08
CA TYR A 339 -8.83 -1.40 -19.04
C TYR A 339 -8.69 -0.79 -20.44
N LEU A 340 -8.68 0.54 -20.53
CA LEU A 340 -8.51 1.25 -21.80
C LEU A 340 -7.11 1.05 -22.39
N MET A 341 -6.05 1.01 -21.60
CA MET A 341 -4.71 0.67 -22.12
C MET A 341 -4.66 -0.76 -22.67
N ASN A 342 -5.31 -1.72 -22.01
CA ASN A 342 -5.52 -3.07 -22.53
C ASN A 342 -6.30 -3.06 -23.86
N LYS A 343 -7.43 -2.34 -23.91
CA LYS A 343 -8.26 -2.21 -25.11
C LYS A 343 -7.46 -1.55 -26.24
N PHE A 344 -6.67 -0.53 -25.95
CA PHE A 344 -5.82 0.19 -26.90
C PHE A 344 -4.77 -0.76 -27.50
N SER A 345 -4.00 -1.45 -26.68
CA SER A 345 -3.00 -2.42 -27.14
C SER A 345 -3.62 -3.50 -28.03
N ARG A 346 -4.77 -4.05 -27.64
CA ARG A 346 -5.35 -5.21 -28.32
C ARG A 346 -6.22 -4.83 -29.53
N GLN A 347 -7.11 -3.85 -29.40
CA GLN A 347 -8.04 -3.45 -30.46
C GLN A 347 -7.39 -2.47 -31.46
N VAL A 348 -6.64 -1.49 -30.96
CA VAL A 348 -6.07 -0.42 -31.79
C VAL A 348 -4.72 -0.85 -32.35
N ILE A 349 -3.78 -1.25 -31.50
CA ILE A 349 -2.46 -1.68 -31.99
C ILE A 349 -2.54 -3.07 -32.63
N GLY A 350 -3.26 -4.01 -32.01
CA GLY A 350 -3.38 -5.40 -32.50
C GLY A 350 -2.34 -6.35 -31.88
N THR A 351 -1.90 -6.06 -30.66
CA THR A 351 -0.85 -6.81 -29.95
C THR A 351 -1.26 -7.20 -28.54
N HIS A 352 -0.72 -8.31 -28.06
CA HIS A 352 -0.78 -8.71 -26.65
C HIS A 352 0.44 -8.26 -25.84
N ASN A 353 1.35 -7.47 -26.43
CA ASN A 353 2.50 -6.87 -25.73
C ASN A 353 2.04 -5.71 -24.82
N ILE A 354 1.36 -6.08 -23.75
CA ILE A 354 0.96 -5.20 -22.67
C ILE A 354 1.32 -5.85 -21.34
N ASP A 355 2.00 -5.11 -20.46
CA ASP A 355 2.32 -5.57 -19.11
C ASP A 355 2.51 -4.34 -18.19
N HIS A 356 2.85 -4.56 -16.92
CA HIS A 356 3.02 -3.50 -15.90
C HIS A 356 3.83 -3.98 -14.68
N CYS A 357 3.94 -3.14 -13.65
CA CYS A 357 4.73 -3.42 -12.45
C CYS A 357 4.44 -4.76 -11.73
N ALA A 358 3.27 -5.38 -11.91
CA ALA A 358 3.02 -6.68 -11.26
C ALA A 358 4.05 -7.73 -11.69
N ARG A 359 4.58 -7.63 -12.92
CA ARG A 359 5.67 -8.47 -13.44
C ARG A 359 6.86 -8.51 -12.49
N LEU A 360 7.23 -7.35 -11.96
CA LEU A 360 8.39 -7.14 -11.10
C LEU A 360 8.06 -7.35 -9.61
N CYS A 361 6.79 -7.62 -9.27
CA CYS A 361 6.29 -7.57 -7.90
C CYS A 361 5.63 -8.88 -7.47
N HIS A 362 4.47 -9.23 -8.04
CA HIS A 362 3.65 -10.37 -7.60
C HIS A 362 3.21 -11.31 -8.74
N SER A 363 3.85 -11.26 -9.90
CA SER A 363 3.59 -12.21 -11.00
C SER A 363 3.72 -13.67 -10.54
N SER A 364 4.71 -13.98 -9.69
CA SER A 364 4.85 -15.31 -9.08
C SER A 364 3.66 -15.71 -8.21
N THR A 365 3.09 -14.76 -7.46
CA THR A 365 1.86 -14.99 -6.70
C THR A 365 0.70 -15.35 -7.63
N VAL A 366 0.51 -14.58 -8.70
CA VAL A 366 -0.58 -14.81 -9.65
C VAL A 366 -0.43 -16.18 -10.29
N ALA A 367 0.75 -16.50 -10.82
CA ALA A 367 1.02 -17.79 -11.45
C ALA A 367 0.87 -18.97 -10.47
N GLY A 368 1.49 -18.89 -9.29
CA GLY A 368 1.45 -19.95 -8.28
C GLY A 368 0.05 -20.20 -7.73
N LEU A 369 -0.66 -19.16 -7.26
CA LEU A 369 -1.98 -19.33 -6.66
C LEU A 369 -3.07 -19.64 -7.70
N ALA A 370 -3.00 -19.07 -8.92
CA ALA A 370 -3.93 -19.45 -9.98
C ALA A 370 -3.76 -20.92 -10.36
N THR A 371 -2.52 -21.43 -10.34
CA THR A 371 -2.26 -22.86 -10.51
C THR A 371 -2.79 -23.65 -9.31
N ALA A 372 -2.45 -23.31 -8.07
CA ALA A 372 -2.87 -24.10 -6.91
C ALA A 372 -4.39 -24.08 -6.65
N PHE A 373 -5.04 -22.93 -6.78
CA PHE A 373 -6.42 -22.68 -6.32
C PHE A 373 -7.40 -22.25 -7.43
N GLY A 374 -6.89 -21.85 -8.59
CA GLY A 374 -7.70 -21.25 -9.67
C GLY A 374 -7.89 -19.74 -9.53
N SER A 375 -7.30 -19.09 -8.53
CA SER A 375 -7.33 -17.63 -8.35
C SER A 375 -5.99 -17.13 -7.82
N GLY A 376 -5.46 -16.08 -8.44
CA GLY A 376 -4.17 -15.48 -8.12
C GLY A 376 -4.20 -14.43 -7.00
N ALA A 377 -5.33 -14.22 -6.33
CA ALA A 377 -5.58 -13.08 -5.43
C ALA A 377 -5.44 -13.44 -3.94
N MET A 378 -5.37 -12.41 -3.09
CA MET A 378 -5.57 -12.58 -1.64
C MET A 378 -6.92 -13.25 -1.38
N THR A 379 -7.04 -14.06 -0.33
CA THR A 379 -8.27 -14.83 -0.09
C THR A 379 -9.20 -14.21 0.94
N ASN A 380 -8.67 -13.52 1.94
CA ASN A 380 -9.43 -13.00 3.07
C ASN A 380 -9.35 -11.47 3.12
N THR A 381 -10.20 -10.84 3.93
CA THR A 381 -10.13 -9.39 4.19
C THR A 381 -9.25 -9.10 5.40
N ILE A 382 -8.73 -7.87 5.50
CA ILE A 382 -7.92 -7.42 6.63
C ILE A 382 -8.76 -7.45 7.93
N ALA A 383 -10.04 -7.07 7.85
CA ALA A 383 -10.96 -7.10 8.97
C ALA A 383 -11.21 -8.54 9.47
N ASP A 384 -11.47 -9.46 8.55
CA ASP A 384 -11.64 -10.89 8.85
C ASP A 384 -10.42 -11.47 9.60
N ILE A 385 -9.22 -11.18 9.12
CA ILE A 385 -7.99 -11.66 9.76
C ILE A 385 -7.81 -11.04 11.15
N TYR A 386 -8.06 -9.74 11.29
CA TYR A 386 -7.98 -9.05 12.59
C TYR A 386 -8.96 -9.64 13.63
N ASP A 387 -10.17 -9.99 13.22
CA ASP A 387 -11.21 -10.46 14.14
C ASP A 387 -11.09 -11.94 14.51
N PHE A 388 -10.66 -12.80 13.56
CA PHE A 388 -10.78 -14.25 13.71
C PHE A 388 -9.46 -15.03 13.75
N ALA A 389 -8.35 -14.47 13.27
CA ALA A 389 -7.08 -15.21 13.22
C ALA A 389 -6.52 -15.52 14.61
N LYS A 390 -6.15 -16.79 14.84
CA LYS A 390 -5.48 -17.23 16.08
C LYS A 390 -3.97 -17.19 15.96
N ALA A 391 -3.46 -17.39 14.74
CA ALA A 391 -2.07 -17.13 14.40
C ALA A 391 -1.95 -16.34 13.10
N ILE A 392 -0.87 -15.58 13.01
CA ILE A 392 -0.44 -14.87 11.81
C ILE A 392 0.99 -15.29 11.51
N PHE A 393 1.24 -15.77 10.29
CA PHE A 393 2.58 -16.07 9.79
C PHE A 393 2.98 -15.05 8.73
N ILE A 394 3.97 -14.21 9.01
CA ILE A 394 4.55 -13.26 8.05
C ILE A 394 5.86 -13.84 7.52
N ILE A 395 6.00 -13.93 6.20
CA ILE A 395 7.25 -14.33 5.56
C ILE A 395 7.57 -13.44 4.35
N GLY A 396 8.81 -12.97 4.25
CA GLY A 396 9.26 -12.14 3.13
C GLY A 396 8.47 -10.83 2.97
N SER A 397 8.10 -10.19 4.08
CA SER A 397 7.34 -8.93 4.09
C SER A 397 7.71 -8.03 5.26
N ASN A 398 8.12 -6.79 4.97
CA ASN A 398 8.22 -5.70 5.95
C ASN A 398 6.91 -4.90 6.02
N THR A 399 5.87 -5.54 6.56
CA THR A 399 4.50 -5.03 6.58
C THR A 399 4.37 -3.67 7.28
N THR A 400 5.18 -3.38 8.29
CA THR A 400 5.16 -2.12 9.05
C THR A 400 5.58 -0.90 8.24
N GLU A 401 6.46 -1.06 7.25
CA GLU A 401 6.92 0.04 6.41
C GLU A 401 6.15 0.12 5.08
N GLN A 402 5.77 -1.03 4.54
CA GLN A 402 5.15 -1.15 3.22
C GLN A 402 3.62 -1.12 3.25
N HIS A 403 3.03 -1.64 4.33
CA HIS A 403 1.58 -1.66 4.53
C HIS A 403 1.22 -1.21 5.96
N PRO A 404 1.53 0.03 6.36
CA PRO A 404 1.59 0.41 7.78
C PRO A 404 0.27 0.22 8.54
N ILE A 405 -0.88 0.39 7.86
CA ILE A 405 -2.20 0.16 8.47
C ILE A 405 -2.43 -1.33 8.76
N ILE A 406 -2.01 -2.23 7.86
CA ILE A 406 -2.04 -3.68 8.12
C ILE A 406 -1.05 -4.01 9.24
N GLY A 407 0.16 -3.41 9.23
CA GLY A 407 1.13 -3.58 10.31
C GLY A 407 0.58 -3.15 11.67
N ALA A 408 -0.14 -2.02 11.73
CA ALA A 408 -0.83 -1.56 12.93
C ALA A 408 -1.95 -2.54 13.36
N LYS A 409 -2.75 -3.05 12.41
CA LYS A 409 -3.78 -4.07 12.70
C LYS A 409 -3.20 -5.37 13.23
N ILE A 410 -2.04 -5.81 12.73
CA ILE A 410 -1.34 -6.98 13.27
C ILE A 410 -0.84 -6.70 14.70
N ARG A 411 -0.26 -5.52 14.96
CA ARG A 411 0.11 -5.10 16.32
C ARG A 411 -1.09 -5.10 17.28
N GLN A 412 -2.25 -4.61 16.82
CA GLN A 412 -3.50 -4.66 17.56
C GLN A 412 -3.95 -6.10 17.82
N ALA A 413 -3.95 -6.97 16.81
CA ALA A 413 -4.34 -8.38 16.96
C ALA A 413 -3.47 -9.10 18.01
N VAL A 414 -2.15 -8.95 17.93
CA VAL A 414 -1.23 -9.54 18.92
C VAL A 414 -1.53 -9.05 20.34
N ARG A 415 -1.74 -7.75 20.52
CA ARG A 415 -1.87 -7.15 21.85
C ARG A 415 -3.26 -7.23 22.47
N GLN A 416 -4.29 -7.10 21.65
CA GLN A 416 -5.69 -6.98 22.08
C GLN A 416 -6.46 -8.28 21.92
N LYS A 417 -6.06 -9.14 20.97
CA LYS A 417 -6.71 -10.43 20.68
C LYS A 417 -5.83 -11.63 21.05
N GLN A 418 -4.60 -11.38 21.50
CA GLN A 418 -3.61 -12.42 21.87
C GLN A 418 -3.24 -13.35 20.71
N THR A 419 -3.42 -12.89 19.47
CA THR A 419 -3.03 -13.63 18.25
C THR A 419 -1.52 -13.92 18.28
N LYS A 420 -1.13 -15.17 17.99
CA LYS A 420 0.28 -15.56 17.89
C LYS A 420 0.88 -15.05 16.60
N LEU A 421 2.09 -14.50 16.66
CA LEU A 421 2.76 -13.94 15.50
C LEU A 421 4.08 -14.69 15.23
N ILE A 422 4.19 -15.30 14.06
CA ILE A 422 5.39 -15.94 13.55
C ILE A 422 5.94 -15.05 12.45
N VAL A 423 7.22 -14.69 12.51
CA VAL A 423 7.87 -13.87 11.47
C VAL A 423 9.09 -14.61 10.93
N ALA A 424 9.14 -14.81 9.61
CA ALA A 424 10.30 -15.33 8.90
C ALA A 424 10.83 -14.24 7.96
N ASP A 425 11.94 -13.62 8.36
CA ASP A 425 12.62 -12.59 7.57
C ASP A 425 14.12 -12.62 7.93
N PRO A 426 15.05 -12.56 6.97
CA PRO A 426 16.48 -12.49 7.25
C PRO A 426 16.87 -11.25 8.07
N ARG A 427 16.06 -10.18 8.00
CA ARG A 427 16.24 -8.94 8.77
C ARG A 427 15.35 -8.94 9.99
N LYS A 428 15.82 -8.31 11.07
CA LYS A 428 14.98 -7.94 12.22
C LYS A 428 14.19 -6.69 11.85
N ILE A 429 13.13 -6.90 11.08
CA ILE A 429 12.15 -5.86 10.73
C ILE A 429 11.33 -5.47 11.96
N ASP A 430 10.70 -4.30 11.93
CA ASP A 430 10.06 -3.73 13.12
C ASP A 430 9.02 -4.63 13.79
N ILE A 431 8.19 -5.31 12.98
CA ILE A 431 7.14 -6.20 13.50
C ILE A 431 7.69 -7.40 14.29
N THR A 432 9.00 -7.71 14.19
CA THR A 432 9.63 -8.78 14.97
C THR A 432 9.59 -8.51 16.48
N GLU A 433 9.49 -7.25 16.93
CA GLU A 433 9.32 -6.91 18.35
C GLU A 433 8.02 -7.47 18.95
N PHE A 434 7.02 -7.73 18.11
CA PHE A 434 5.73 -8.30 18.48
C PHE A 434 5.65 -9.81 18.20
N ALA A 435 6.67 -10.39 17.57
CA ALA A 435 6.65 -11.78 17.18
C ALA A 435 6.79 -12.70 18.39
N THR A 436 5.96 -13.73 18.45
CA THR A 436 6.15 -14.86 19.36
C THR A 436 7.43 -15.61 19.02
N ILE A 437 7.74 -15.74 17.72
CA ILE A 437 9.01 -16.30 17.25
C ILE A 437 9.46 -15.62 15.95
N HIS A 438 10.75 -15.32 15.87
CA HIS A 438 11.44 -14.84 14.66
C HIS A 438 12.38 -15.92 14.11
N LEU A 439 12.13 -16.31 12.85
CA LEU A 439 12.88 -17.27 12.05
C LEU A 439 13.79 -16.52 11.08
N GLN A 440 14.97 -16.14 11.57
CA GLN A 440 15.97 -15.38 10.82
C GLN A 440 16.77 -16.30 9.88
N HIS A 441 16.12 -16.75 8.80
CA HIS A 441 16.71 -17.64 7.79
C HIS A 441 17.59 -16.85 6.79
N LYS A 442 18.45 -17.56 6.06
CA LYS A 442 19.26 -16.97 4.99
C LYS A 442 18.40 -16.60 3.77
N PRO A 443 18.66 -15.48 3.08
CA PRO A 443 17.93 -15.13 1.85
C PRO A 443 17.99 -16.26 0.81
N GLY A 444 16.84 -16.60 0.21
CA GLY A 444 16.73 -17.65 -0.80
C GLY A 444 16.55 -19.07 -0.25
N THR A 445 16.43 -19.26 1.06
CA THR A 445 16.16 -20.56 1.68
C THR A 445 14.71 -20.71 2.16
N ASP A 446 13.77 -20.03 1.50
CA ASP A 446 12.34 -20.00 1.85
C ASP A 446 11.67 -21.39 1.74
N ILE A 447 11.88 -22.09 0.62
CA ILE A 447 11.34 -23.45 0.39
C ILE A 447 11.81 -24.42 1.47
N PRO A 448 13.13 -24.56 1.76
CA PRO A 448 13.60 -25.38 2.88
C PRO A 448 12.92 -25.06 4.21
N LEU A 449 12.75 -23.77 4.54
CA LEU A 449 12.11 -23.36 5.79
C LEU A 449 10.66 -23.84 5.85
N ILE A 450 9.85 -23.53 4.83
CA ILE A 450 8.42 -23.85 4.81
C ILE A 450 8.20 -25.37 4.75
N ASN A 451 8.95 -26.06 3.90
CA ASN A 451 8.86 -27.53 3.78
C ASN A 451 9.32 -28.22 5.06
N GLY A 452 10.31 -27.68 5.77
CA GLY A 452 10.73 -28.16 7.09
C GLY A 452 9.64 -28.06 8.15
N LEU A 453 8.88 -26.96 8.16
CA LEU A 453 7.73 -26.82 9.06
C LEU A 453 6.64 -27.85 8.72
N MET A 454 6.34 -28.04 7.44
CA MET A 454 5.38 -29.07 7.00
C MET A 454 5.85 -30.49 7.31
N ASN A 455 7.16 -30.77 7.23
CA ASN A 455 7.74 -32.06 7.63
C ASN A 455 7.44 -32.38 9.08
N ILE A 456 7.68 -31.43 9.99
CA ILE A 456 7.40 -31.59 11.42
C ILE A 456 5.90 -31.84 11.65
N LEU A 457 5.04 -31.03 11.01
CA LEU A 457 3.58 -31.15 11.14
C LEU A 457 3.04 -32.49 10.63
N ILE A 458 3.56 -32.99 9.50
CA ILE A 458 3.17 -34.29 8.93
C ILE A 458 3.61 -35.43 9.85
N ASN A 459 4.87 -35.42 10.29
CA ASN A 459 5.44 -36.47 11.14
C ASN A 459 4.78 -36.54 12.51
N ASN A 460 4.27 -35.42 13.01
CA ASN A 460 3.49 -35.35 14.25
C ASN A 460 1.99 -35.65 14.06
N ASN A 461 1.52 -35.95 12.84
CA ASN A 461 0.09 -36.12 12.53
C ASN A 461 -0.79 -34.89 12.86
N GLN A 462 -0.24 -33.68 12.72
CA GLN A 462 -0.90 -32.41 13.07
C GLN A 462 -1.55 -31.71 11.87
N HIS A 463 -1.63 -32.35 10.69
CA HIS A 463 -2.27 -31.81 9.49
C HIS A 463 -3.76 -32.19 9.41
N ASP A 464 -4.54 -31.39 8.67
CA ASP A 464 -5.99 -31.57 8.51
C ASP A 464 -6.30 -32.62 7.43
N LYS A 465 -6.41 -33.87 7.86
CA LYS A 465 -6.69 -35.02 6.98
C LYS A 465 -8.03 -34.93 6.28
N GLU A 466 -9.06 -34.40 6.94
CA GLU A 466 -10.41 -34.28 6.38
C GLU A 466 -10.44 -33.23 5.26
N PHE A 467 -9.81 -32.07 5.50
CA PHE A 467 -9.68 -31.03 4.48
C PHE A 467 -8.91 -31.52 3.26
N ILE A 468 -7.79 -32.22 3.47
CA ILE A 468 -6.96 -32.75 2.39
C ILE A 468 -7.77 -33.73 1.54
N GLN A 469 -8.43 -34.71 2.17
CA GLN A 469 -9.19 -35.74 1.44
C GLN A 469 -10.37 -35.15 0.65
N SER A 470 -11.09 -34.18 1.24
CA SER A 470 -12.31 -33.64 0.66
C SER A 470 -12.06 -32.53 -0.37
N ARG A 471 -10.99 -31.74 -0.22
CA ARG A 471 -10.80 -30.49 -0.98
C ARG A 471 -9.49 -30.42 -1.78
N CYS A 472 -8.59 -31.39 -1.61
CA CYS A 472 -7.28 -31.37 -2.27
C CYS A 472 -7.04 -32.62 -3.13
N ASP A 473 -6.05 -32.51 -4.02
CA ASP A 473 -5.45 -33.59 -4.79
C ASP A 473 -3.92 -33.56 -4.67
N ASN A 474 -3.26 -34.66 -5.04
CA ASN A 474 -1.81 -34.85 -5.08
C ASN A 474 -1.05 -34.80 -3.74
N PHE A 475 -1.73 -35.15 -2.63
CA PHE A 475 -1.10 -35.14 -1.30
C PHE A 475 0.02 -36.18 -1.13
N ASP A 476 -0.15 -37.39 -1.68
CA ASP A 476 0.78 -38.50 -1.43
C ASP A 476 2.19 -38.20 -2.00
N GLU A 477 2.28 -37.82 -3.28
CA GLU A 477 3.53 -37.42 -3.94
C GLU A 477 4.20 -36.22 -3.24
N PHE A 478 3.39 -35.24 -2.86
CA PHE A 478 3.86 -34.10 -2.07
C PHE A 478 4.44 -34.54 -0.72
N SER A 479 3.72 -35.36 0.03
CA SER A 479 4.11 -35.82 1.37
C SER A 479 5.42 -36.60 1.34
N GLU A 480 5.62 -37.45 0.33
CA GLU A 480 6.89 -38.17 0.11
C GLU A 480 8.06 -37.20 -0.07
N THR A 481 7.90 -36.15 -0.89
CA THR A 481 8.96 -35.16 -1.11
C THR A 481 9.28 -34.37 0.17
N ILE A 482 8.26 -34.04 0.97
CA ILE A 482 8.44 -33.31 2.22
C ILE A 482 9.31 -34.08 3.22
N GLN A 483 9.39 -35.41 3.14
CA GLN A 483 10.26 -36.22 4.02
C GLN A 483 11.75 -35.91 3.85
N HIS A 484 12.18 -35.39 2.70
CA HIS A 484 13.58 -34.98 2.48
C HIS A 484 13.97 -33.72 3.28
N PHE A 485 12.99 -32.92 3.73
CA PHE A 485 13.21 -31.68 4.47
C PHE A 485 13.21 -31.90 5.98
N SER A 486 14.04 -32.83 6.46
CA SER A 486 14.20 -33.07 7.91
C SER A 486 14.66 -31.80 8.65
N PRO A 487 14.30 -31.61 9.93
CA PRO A 487 14.72 -30.43 10.71
C PRO A 487 16.23 -30.18 10.69
N THR A 488 17.05 -31.23 10.77
CA THR A 488 18.50 -31.13 10.69
C THR A 488 19.00 -30.63 9.34
N TYR A 489 18.44 -31.15 8.24
CA TYR A 489 18.74 -30.68 6.89
C TYR A 489 18.37 -29.21 6.72
N VAL A 490 17.16 -28.84 7.15
CA VAL A 490 16.63 -27.47 7.05
C VAL A 490 17.44 -26.51 7.91
N SER A 491 17.82 -26.90 9.12
CA SER A 491 18.63 -26.07 10.01
C SER A 491 19.99 -25.73 9.41
N ARG A 492 20.65 -26.71 8.79
CA ARG A 492 21.94 -26.51 8.10
C ARG A 492 21.85 -25.51 6.95
N ILE A 493 20.80 -25.59 6.13
CA ILE A 493 20.64 -24.73 4.95
C ILE A 493 20.19 -23.33 5.34
N THR A 494 19.12 -23.24 6.13
CA THR A 494 18.48 -21.97 6.49
C THR A 494 19.25 -21.18 7.53
N GLY A 495 20.06 -21.85 8.35
CA GLY A 495 20.67 -21.27 9.55
C GLY A 495 19.71 -21.13 10.73
N VAL A 496 18.44 -21.54 10.59
CA VAL A 496 17.46 -21.50 11.69
C VAL A 496 17.68 -22.71 12.61
N PRO A 497 17.84 -22.54 13.92
CA PRO A 497 18.01 -23.67 14.84
C PRO A 497 16.81 -24.63 14.82
N GLU A 498 17.07 -25.94 14.91
CA GLU A 498 16.02 -26.97 14.97
C GLU A 498 14.98 -26.69 16.06
N THR A 499 15.42 -26.22 17.23
CA THR A 499 14.54 -25.85 18.35
C THR A 499 13.50 -24.81 17.96
N LYS A 500 13.89 -23.81 17.15
CA LYS A 500 12.97 -22.80 16.63
C LYS A 500 12.02 -23.36 15.57
N LEU A 501 12.47 -24.31 14.74
CA LEU A 501 11.61 -24.98 13.76
C LEU A 501 10.47 -25.74 14.46
N TYR A 502 10.80 -26.53 15.49
CA TYR A 502 9.79 -27.22 16.30
C TYR A 502 8.85 -26.25 17.03
N GLN A 503 9.39 -25.17 17.62
CA GLN A 503 8.56 -24.15 18.26
C GLN A 503 7.58 -23.50 17.28
N ALA A 504 8.03 -23.14 16.07
CA ALA A 504 7.16 -22.57 15.04
C ALA A 504 6.10 -23.57 14.57
N ALA A 505 6.47 -24.82 14.31
CA ALA A 505 5.51 -25.87 13.93
C ALA A 505 4.43 -26.09 15.00
N ASN A 506 4.82 -26.12 16.28
CA ASN A 506 3.87 -26.24 17.39
C ASN A 506 2.93 -25.01 17.47
N LEU A 507 3.46 -23.80 17.30
CA LEU A 507 2.64 -22.59 17.27
C LEU A 507 1.62 -22.64 16.12
N ILE A 508 2.01 -23.14 14.95
CA ILE A 508 1.11 -23.33 13.81
C ILE A 508 0.01 -24.33 14.19
N ALA A 509 0.38 -25.52 14.68
CA ALA A 509 -0.57 -26.60 14.99
C ALA A 509 -1.56 -26.26 16.12
N GLU A 510 -1.16 -25.46 17.11
CA GLU A 510 -1.99 -25.15 18.28
C GLU A 510 -2.93 -23.96 18.04
N ASN A 511 -2.71 -23.14 17.00
CA ASN A 511 -3.38 -21.85 16.84
C ASN A 511 -4.05 -21.73 15.46
N HIS A 512 -5.18 -22.42 15.29
CA HIS A 512 -6.02 -22.36 14.09
C HIS A 512 -7.31 -21.56 14.30
N PRO A 513 -7.81 -20.84 13.29
CA PRO A 513 -7.24 -20.65 11.96
C PRO A 513 -6.00 -19.74 11.93
N MET A 514 -5.11 -19.99 10.96
CA MET A 514 -3.90 -19.18 10.75
C MET A 514 -3.91 -18.51 9.38
N ALA A 515 -3.68 -17.19 9.37
CA ALA A 515 -3.47 -16.42 8.15
C ALA A 515 -1.98 -16.31 7.82
N VAL A 516 -1.61 -16.53 6.56
CA VAL A 516 -0.24 -16.29 6.08
C VAL A 516 -0.16 -15.03 5.23
N PHE A 517 0.82 -14.16 5.50
CA PHE A 517 1.11 -12.95 4.74
C PHE A 517 2.49 -13.00 4.11
N TRP A 518 2.60 -12.56 2.87
CA TRP A 518 3.90 -12.40 2.22
C TRP A 518 3.92 -11.27 1.21
N ALA A 519 5.12 -10.88 0.82
CA ALA A 519 5.36 -9.93 -0.25
C ALA A 519 6.62 -10.32 -1.04
N MET A 520 7.54 -9.38 -1.19
CA MET A 520 8.63 -9.47 -2.15
C MET A 520 9.74 -10.44 -1.78
N GLY A 521 9.91 -10.77 -0.50
CA GLY A 521 10.87 -11.77 -0.05
C GLY A 521 10.47 -13.21 -0.43
N ILE A 522 9.26 -13.40 -0.96
CA ILE A 522 8.81 -14.67 -1.52
C ILE A 522 8.82 -14.63 -3.05
N THR A 523 8.39 -13.51 -3.64
CA THR A 523 8.12 -13.45 -5.08
C THR A 523 9.34 -13.08 -5.91
N GLN A 524 10.23 -12.20 -5.45
CA GLN A 524 11.35 -11.65 -6.22
C GLN A 524 12.61 -12.54 -6.15
N HIS A 525 12.43 -13.80 -6.55
CA HIS A 525 13.43 -14.85 -6.62
C HIS A 525 13.29 -15.61 -7.94
N THR A 526 14.36 -16.24 -8.41
CA THR A 526 14.30 -17.20 -9.53
C THR A 526 13.40 -18.42 -9.24
N THR A 527 13.09 -18.66 -7.96
CA THR A 527 12.18 -19.71 -7.47
C THR A 527 10.84 -19.15 -6.95
N GLY A 528 10.48 -17.92 -7.30
CA GLY A 528 9.34 -17.22 -6.70
C GLY A 528 8.01 -17.98 -6.82
N VAL A 529 7.75 -18.65 -7.93
CA VAL A 529 6.53 -19.48 -8.09
C VAL A 529 6.55 -20.69 -7.15
N MET A 530 7.71 -21.32 -6.97
CA MET A 530 7.87 -22.46 -6.05
C MET A 530 7.73 -22.03 -4.59
N ASN A 531 8.26 -20.86 -4.22
CA ASN A 531 8.07 -20.30 -2.88
C ASN A 531 6.56 -20.11 -2.57
N VAL A 532 5.79 -19.61 -3.54
CA VAL A 532 4.33 -19.45 -3.42
C VAL A 532 3.63 -20.81 -3.29
N PHE A 533 4.06 -21.82 -4.04
CA PHE A 533 3.52 -23.17 -3.89
C PHE A 533 3.75 -23.73 -2.48
N SER A 534 4.93 -23.56 -1.88
CA SER A 534 5.19 -24.02 -0.51
C SER A 534 4.22 -23.39 0.50
N LEU A 535 3.89 -22.10 0.35
CA LEU A 535 2.92 -21.42 1.24
C LEU A 535 1.47 -21.88 0.98
N ALA A 536 1.11 -22.09 -0.28
CA ALA A 536 -0.20 -22.64 -0.65
C ALA A 536 -0.39 -24.06 -0.08
N ASN A 537 0.64 -24.90 -0.19
CA ASN A 537 0.69 -26.23 0.40
C ASN A 537 0.52 -26.17 1.91
N LEU A 538 1.24 -25.29 2.62
CA LEU A 538 1.11 -25.14 4.08
C LEU A 538 -0.33 -24.78 4.49
N GLN A 539 -0.97 -23.88 3.74
CA GLN A 539 -2.35 -23.47 4.05
C GLN A 539 -3.37 -24.57 3.76
N MET A 540 -3.19 -25.36 2.69
CA MET A 540 -4.02 -26.55 2.44
C MET A 540 -3.77 -27.66 3.46
N LEU A 541 -2.51 -27.89 3.84
CA LEU A 541 -2.12 -28.91 4.82
C LEU A 541 -2.81 -28.68 6.17
N MET A 542 -2.98 -27.42 6.55
CA MET A 542 -3.57 -27.01 7.82
C MET A 542 -5.05 -26.64 7.72
N GLY A 543 -5.70 -26.88 6.58
CA GLY A 543 -7.13 -26.61 6.40
C GLY A 543 -7.54 -25.13 6.50
N ASN A 544 -6.60 -24.19 6.32
CA ASN A 544 -6.82 -22.76 6.59
C ASN A 544 -7.52 -22.01 5.44
N MET A 545 -8.01 -22.69 4.40
CA MET A 545 -8.55 -22.05 3.18
C MET A 545 -10.07 -22.03 3.13
N GLY A 546 -10.65 -20.87 2.81
CA GLY A 546 -12.10 -20.69 2.71
C GLY A 546 -12.81 -20.57 4.07
N ILE A 547 -12.09 -20.13 5.10
CA ILE A 547 -12.58 -19.93 6.46
C ILE A 547 -12.20 -18.53 6.98
N PRO A 548 -12.98 -17.97 7.93
CA PRO A 548 -12.61 -16.73 8.62
C PRO A 548 -11.27 -16.82 9.34
N GLY A 549 -10.46 -15.76 9.28
CA GLY A 549 -9.18 -15.67 10.01
C GLY A 549 -8.01 -16.48 9.41
N GLY A 550 -8.22 -17.14 8.28
CA GLY A 550 -7.23 -17.98 7.62
C GLY A 550 -6.67 -17.40 6.31
N GLY A 551 -6.29 -18.31 5.42
CA GLY A 551 -6.05 -18.03 4.02
C GLY A 551 -4.65 -17.56 3.67
N VAL A 552 -4.47 -17.35 2.36
CA VAL A 552 -3.26 -16.79 1.77
C VAL A 552 -3.44 -15.31 1.47
N ASN A 553 -2.54 -14.48 1.99
CA ASN A 553 -2.69 -13.03 1.98
C ASN A 553 -1.43 -12.34 1.41
N PRO A 554 -1.17 -12.48 0.09
CA PRO A 554 -0.14 -11.70 -0.60
C PRO A 554 -0.43 -10.20 -0.50
N LEU A 555 0.46 -9.47 0.16
CA LEU A 555 0.33 -8.04 0.39
C LEU A 555 0.78 -7.24 -0.83
N ARG A 556 -0.19 -6.94 -1.69
CA ARG A 556 0.01 -6.20 -2.95
C ARG A 556 0.66 -4.84 -2.71
N GLY A 557 1.68 -4.52 -3.50
CA GLY A 557 2.52 -3.34 -3.34
C GLY A 557 1.84 -2.00 -3.67
N GLN A 558 1.62 -1.71 -4.95
CA GLN A 558 1.03 -0.45 -5.42
C GLN A 558 -0.50 -0.44 -5.23
N ASN A 559 -1.09 0.76 -5.12
CA ASN A 559 -2.51 1.01 -4.79
C ASN A 559 -3.50 0.20 -5.63
N ASN A 560 -3.25 0.04 -6.93
CA ASN A 560 -4.16 -0.61 -7.86
C ASN A 560 -3.56 -1.80 -8.61
N VAL A 561 -2.52 -2.45 -8.07
CA VAL A 561 -1.89 -3.58 -8.78
C VAL A 561 -2.83 -4.77 -8.93
N GLN A 562 -3.76 -4.96 -7.97
CA GLN A 562 -4.82 -5.95 -8.11
C GLN A 562 -5.72 -5.58 -9.30
N GLY A 563 -6.21 -4.34 -9.33
CA GLY A 563 -7.08 -3.85 -10.39
C GLY A 563 -6.45 -3.84 -11.78
N ALA A 564 -5.19 -3.41 -11.90
CA ALA A 564 -4.48 -3.44 -13.19
C ALA A 564 -4.32 -4.86 -13.75
N CYS A 565 -4.06 -5.86 -12.89
CA CYS A 565 -4.11 -7.27 -13.27
C CYS A 565 -5.54 -7.69 -13.67
N ASP A 566 -6.55 -7.29 -12.88
CA ASP A 566 -7.96 -7.62 -13.12
C ASP A 566 -8.44 -7.05 -14.46
N MET A 567 -7.92 -5.90 -14.89
CA MET A 567 -8.28 -5.23 -16.15
C MET A 567 -7.47 -5.72 -17.36
N GLY A 568 -6.71 -6.81 -17.21
CA GLY A 568 -5.97 -7.41 -18.32
C GLY A 568 -4.73 -6.64 -18.73
N GLY A 569 -4.13 -5.85 -17.83
CA GLY A 569 -2.79 -5.25 -17.98
C GLY A 569 -1.65 -6.27 -17.97
N LEU A 570 -1.87 -7.43 -18.58
CA LEU A 570 -1.02 -8.61 -18.60
C LEU A 570 -1.03 -9.22 -20.01
N PRO A 571 0.06 -9.86 -20.46
CA PRO A 571 0.19 -10.28 -21.84
C PRO A 571 -0.60 -11.55 -22.20
N ASP A 572 -1.07 -12.31 -21.21
CA ASP A 572 -1.66 -13.64 -21.36
C ASP A 572 -3.16 -13.72 -21.03
N VAL A 573 -3.76 -12.63 -20.54
CA VAL A 573 -5.18 -12.56 -20.19
C VAL A 573 -5.86 -11.26 -20.62
N PHE A 574 -7.11 -11.37 -21.04
CA PHE A 574 -8.09 -10.28 -21.09
C PHE A 574 -8.60 -9.96 -19.67
N PRO A 575 -9.39 -8.87 -19.48
CA PRO A 575 -10.00 -8.54 -18.19
C PRO A 575 -10.69 -9.73 -17.51
N GLY A 576 -10.56 -9.85 -16.19
CA GLY A 576 -11.07 -10.96 -15.38
C GLY A 576 -10.29 -12.25 -15.50
N TYR A 577 -8.99 -12.18 -15.82
CA TYR A 577 -8.09 -13.34 -15.99
C TYR A 577 -8.55 -14.31 -17.09
N GLN A 578 -9.24 -13.81 -18.11
CA GLN A 578 -9.76 -14.63 -19.20
C GLN A 578 -8.64 -14.86 -20.23
N LYS A 579 -8.14 -16.09 -20.34
CA LYS A 579 -6.93 -16.42 -21.10
C LYS A 579 -7.04 -16.03 -22.58
N VAL A 580 -6.01 -15.34 -23.10
CA VAL A 580 -5.95 -14.97 -24.53
C VAL A 580 -5.83 -16.17 -25.45
N VAL A 581 -5.33 -17.30 -24.94
CA VAL A 581 -5.22 -18.57 -25.70
C VAL A 581 -6.57 -19.28 -25.87
N SER A 582 -7.62 -18.89 -25.13
CA SER A 582 -8.97 -19.44 -25.28
C SER A 582 -9.66 -18.86 -26.52
N GLU A 583 -10.07 -19.72 -27.46
CA GLU A 583 -10.80 -19.32 -28.66
C GLU A 583 -12.16 -18.68 -28.33
N GLU A 584 -12.90 -19.26 -27.38
CA GLU A 584 -14.17 -18.71 -26.90
C GLU A 584 -14.01 -17.29 -26.36
N THR A 585 -12.96 -17.08 -25.56
CA THR A 585 -12.65 -15.76 -25.00
C THR A 585 -12.26 -14.78 -26.10
N ARG A 586 -11.37 -15.16 -27.02
CA ARG A 586 -10.99 -14.28 -28.16
C ARG A 586 -12.21 -13.89 -28.98
N LYS A 587 -13.09 -14.84 -29.30
CA LYS A 587 -14.32 -14.58 -30.06
C LYS A 587 -15.21 -13.57 -29.34
N LYS A 588 -15.44 -13.76 -28.04
CA LYS A 588 -16.25 -12.83 -27.23
C LYS A 588 -15.73 -11.39 -27.30
N PHE A 589 -14.41 -11.19 -27.11
CA PHE A 589 -13.81 -9.86 -27.19
C PHE A 589 -13.75 -9.32 -28.63
N GLN A 590 -13.60 -10.20 -29.62
CA GLN A 590 -13.57 -9.82 -31.03
C GLN A 590 -14.93 -9.30 -31.47
N ASP A 591 -16.01 -9.99 -31.10
CA ASP A 591 -17.37 -9.56 -31.39
C ASP A 591 -17.66 -8.21 -30.72
N ALA A 592 -17.24 -8.04 -29.46
CA ALA A 592 -17.43 -6.80 -28.71
C ALA A 592 -16.67 -5.60 -29.31
N TRP A 593 -15.43 -5.81 -29.74
CA TRP A 593 -14.49 -4.76 -30.15
C TRP A 593 -14.25 -4.67 -31.66
N LEU A 594 -15.09 -5.29 -32.48
CA LEU A 594 -14.92 -5.37 -33.93
C LEU A 594 -14.77 -4.00 -34.60
N LEU A 595 -13.83 -3.88 -35.54
CA LEU A 595 -13.57 -2.69 -36.36
C LEU A 595 -13.69 -2.98 -37.86
N THR A 596 -14.04 -1.99 -38.68
CA THR A 596 -13.93 -2.09 -40.15
C THR A 596 -12.48 -2.28 -40.56
N ASN A 597 -12.27 -2.90 -41.73
CA ASN A 597 -10.94 -3.09 -42.33
C ASN A 597 -9.92 -3.76 -41.40
N SER A 598 -10.38 -4.46 -40.38
CA SER A 598 -9.57 -5.35 -39.56
C SER A 598 -9.56 -6.74 -40.18
N SER A 599 -8.44 -7.47 -40.06
CA SER A 599 -8.42 -8.89 -40.39
C SER A 599 -9.51 -9.62 -39.60
N ASN A 600 -10.09 -10.70 -40.16
CA ASN A 600 -11.06 -11.58 -39.47
C ASN A 600 -10.54 -12.20 -38.14
N ASN A 601 -9.33 -11.84 -37.70
CA ASN A 601 -8.76 -12.16 -36.41
C ASN A 601 -8.12 -10.89 -35.84
N LEU A 602 -8.77 -10.27 -34.85
CA LEU A 602 -8.32 -9.01 -34.23
C LEU A 602 -7.11 -9.23 -33.30
N PHE A 603 -6.94 -10.46 -32.82
CA PHE A 603 -5.98 -10.80 -31.77
C PHE A 603 -5.07 -11.97 -32.17
N PRO A 604 -3.80 -11.97 -31.78
CA PRO A 604 -2.96 -13.16 -31.83
C PRO A 604 -3.56 -14.32 -31.00
N ASP A 605 -3.21 -15.56 -31.34
CA ASP A 605 -3.59 -16.77 -30.59
C ASP A 605 -2.58 -17.13 -29.48
N LYS A 606 -1.51 -16.34 -29.33
CA LYS A 606 -0.40 -16.53 -28.38
C LYS A 606 -0.27 -15.35 -27.42
N PRO A 607 0.18 -15.57 -26.18
CA PRO A 607 0.52 -14.48 -25.27
C PRO A 607 1.55 -13.50 -25.86
N GLY A 608 1.50 -12.25 -25.41
CA GLY A 608 2.52 -11.25 -25.72
C GLY A 608 3.77 -11.35 -24.85
N LEU A 609 4.69 -10.42 -25.06
CA LEU A 609 5.90 -10.27 -24.26
C LEU A 609 5.62 -9.61 -22.91
N THR A 610 6.34 -10.05 -21.88
CA THR A 610 6.34 -9.43 -20.54
C THR A 610 7.15 -8.14 -20.50
N VAL A 611 7.03 -7.31 -19.44
CA VAL A 611 7.85 -6.07 -19.29
C VAL A 611 9.34 -6.34 -19.48
N THR A 612 9.87 -7.35 -18.80
CA THR A 612 11.30 -7.69 -18.85
C THR A 612 11.74 -8.11 -20.26
N GLU A 613 10.88 -8.83 -20.99
CA GLU A 613 11.13 -9.22 -22.38
C GLU A 613 10.96 -8.04 -23.36
N MET A 614 10.01 -7.11 -23.11
CA MET A 614 9.80 -5.93 -23.94
C MET A 614 10.98 -4.94 -23.85
N ILE A 615 11.48 -4.69 -22.63
CA ILE A 615 12.66 -3.85 -22.42
C ILE A 615 13.87 -4.47 -23.13
N HIS A 616 14.16 -5.76 -22.91
CA HIS A 616 15.22 -6.45 -23.63
C HIS A 616 15.00 -6.43 -25.16
N GLY A 617 13.75 -6.60 -25.59
CA GLY A 617 13.32 -6.55 -26.98
C GLY A 617 13.63 -5.24 -27.69
N ALA A 618 13.77 -4.13 -26.96
CA ALA A 618 14.18 -2.85 -27.52
C ALA A 618 15.64 -2.87 -28.02
N GLU A 619 16.53 -3.59 -27.33
CA GLU A 619 17.91 -3.74 -27.76
C GLU A 619 18.03 -4.63 -29.00
N THR A 620 17.27 -5.73 -29.05
CA THR A 620 17.30 -6.68 -30.16
C THR A 620 16.54 -6.18 -31.40
N GLY A 621 15.78 -5.09 -31.26
CA GLY A 621 14.93 -4.55 -32.31
C GLY A 621 13.64 -5.35 -32.53
N GLN A 622 13.30 -6.27 -31.62
CA GLN A 622 11.99 -6.92 -31.56
C GLN A 622 10.91 -5.90 -31.15
N ILE A 623 11.24 -4.97 -30.25
CA ILE A 623 10.44 -3.81 -29.90
C ILE A 623 11.07 -2.56 -30.52
N ARG A 624 10.28 -1.82 -31.29
CA ARG A 624 10.68 -0.59 -31.99
C ARG A 624 10.07 0.65 -31.35
N ALA A 625 8.87 0.51 -30.78
CA ALA A 625 8.24 1.57 -30.02
C ALA A 625 7.72 1.11 -28.66
N LEU A 626 7.86 1.96 -27.66
CA LEU A 626 7.33 1.78 -26.31
C LEU A 626 6.36 2.91 -25.97
N TYR A 627 5.18 2.55 -25.45
CA TYR A 627 4.27 3.49 -24.83
C TYR A 627 4.14 3.16 -23.35
N ILE A 628 4.73 4.02 -22.51
CA ILE A 628 4.85 3.84 -21.07
C ILE A 628 3.92 4.83 -20.37
N MET A 629 2.94 4.33 -19.61
CA MET A 629 2.06 5.14 -18.78
C MET A 629 2.45 4.95 -17.31
N ALA A 630 2.76 6.04 -16.60
CA ALA A 630 2.95 6.12 -15.16
C ALA A 630 3.87 5.03 -14.53
N GLU A 631 4.93 4.66 -15.24
CA GLU A 631 5.97 3.70 -14.82
C GLU A 631 7.36 4.29 -15.09
N ASP A 632 8.34 3.87 -14.29
CA ASP A 632 9.71 4.40 -14.37
C ASP A 632 10.76 3.26 -14.38
N PRO A 633 10.92 2.55 -15.52
CA PRO A 633 11.88 1.45 -15.62
C PRO A 633 13.32 1.82 -15.21
N MET A 634 13.75 3.07 -15.42
CA MET A 634 15.06 3.56 -15.01
C MET A 634 15.28 3.61 -13.50
N MET A 635 14.20 3.56 -12.72
CA MET A 635 14.27 3.44 -11.27
C MET A 635 14.04 2.01 -10.79
N THR A 636 13.17 1.26 -11.47
CA THR A 636 12.47 0.13 -10.86
C THR A 636 12.89 -1.22 -11.39
N ASP A 637 13.36 -1.30 -12.63
CA ASP A 637 13.76 -2.54 -13.28
C ASP A 637 15.14 -3.01 -12.76
N PRO A 638 15.48 -4.30 -12.87
CA PRO A 638 16.79 -4.78 -12.45
C PRO A 638 17.86 -4.42 -13.48
N ASP A 639 19.12 -4.34 -13.07
CA ASP A 639 20.25 -4.03 -13.96
C ASP A 639 20.00 -2.75 -14.77
N ILE A 640 19.99 -1.61 -14.09
CA ILE A 640 19.73 -0.30 -14.70
C ILE A 640 20.67 0.02 -15.86
N ASN A 641 21.89 -0.52 -15.84
CA ASN A 641 22.84 -0.36 -16.95
C ASN A 641 22.33 -1.05 -18.22
N HIS A 642 21.75 -2.24 -18.11
CA HIS A 642 21.07 -2.91 -19.22
C HIS A 642 19.82 -2.15 -19.67
N VAL A 643 18.96 -1.73 -18.74
CA VAL A 643 17.73 -0.97 -19.05
C VAL A 643 18.06 0.31 -19.82
N LYS A 644 19.09 1.05 -19.37
CA LYS A 644 19.61 2.25 -20.06
C LYS A 644 20.03 1.95 -21.49
N LYS A 645 20.70 0.82 -21.74
CA LYS A 645 21.10 0.40 -23.08
C LYS A 645 19.88 0.13 -23.95
N CYS A 646 18.89 -0.59 -23.42
CA CYS A 646 17.65 -0.92 -24.10
C CYS A 646 16.82 0.31 -24.47
N LEU A 647 16.58 1.23 -23.54
CA LEU A 647 15.79 2.44 -23.78
C LEU A 647 16.48 3.41 -24.76
N ASN A 648 17.82 3.44 -24.76
CA ASN A 648 18.58 4.17 -25.77
C ASN A 648 18.43 3.56 -27.17
N ALA A 649 18.39 2.23 -27.27
CA ALA A 649 18.22 1.51 -28.54
C ALA A 649 16.80 1.62 -29.12
N CYS A 650 15.78 1.79 -28.27
CA CYS A 650 14.39 1.93 -28.71
C CYS A 650 14.22 3.13 -29.67
N GLU A 651 13.55 2.92 -30.81
CA GLU A 651 13.46 3.95 -31.85
C GLU A 651 12.50 5.07 -31.45
N PHE A 652 11.37 4.71 -30.84
CA PHE A 652 10.36 5.67 -30.40
C PHE A 652 9.82 5.32 -29.01
N THR A 653 9.83 6.27 -28.08
CA THR A 653 9.31 6.09 -26.72
C THR A 653 8.41 7.24 -26.32
N VAL A 654 7.18 6.90 -25.95
CA VAL A 654 6.20 7.84 -25.39
C VAL A 654 6.08 7.58 -23.90
N LEU A 655 6.18 8.63 -23.10
CA LEU A 655 6.02 8.56 -21.66
C LEU A 655 4.85 9.45 -21.22
N GLN A 656 3.79 8.84 -20.72
CA GLN A 656 2.69 9.54 -20.10
C GLN A 656 2.89 9.54 -18.59
N GLU A 657 3.12 10.70 -17.99
CA GLU A 657 3.58 10.80 -16.61
C GLU A 657 3.17 12.13 -15.96
N ILE A 658 3.23 12.19 -14.63
CA ILE A 658 2.92 13.39 -13.85
C ILE A 658 4.12 14.32 -13.63
N PHE A 659 5.34 13.81 -13.83
CA PHE A 659 6.62 14.49 -13.67
C PHE A 659 7.59 14.06 -14.79
N PRO A 660 8.61 14.86 -15.12
CA PRO A 660 9.75 14.34 -15.87
C PRO A 660 10.55 13.36 -14.98
N SER A 661 10.21 12.08 -15.04
CA SER A 661 10.89 11.00 -14.29
C SER A 661 12.26 10.67 -14.88
N GLU A 662 13.00 9.78 -14.23
CA GLU A 662 14.30 9.31 -14.66
C GLU A 662 14.24 8.62 -16.04
N THR A 663 13.12 7.97 -16.38
CA THR A 663 12.85 7.44 -17.73
C THR A 663 12.64 8.53 -18.79
N ALA A 664 12.27 9.76 -18.41
CA ALA A 664 12.00 10.85 -19.36
C ALA A 664 13.22 11.20 -20.24
N GLU A 665 14.45 11.03 -19.73
CA GLU A 665 15.67 11.27 -20.52
C GLU A 665 15.70 10.43 -21.81
N TYR A 666 15.08 9.25 -21.79
CA TYR A 666 15.06 8.29 -22.88
C TYR A 666 13.78 8.37 -23.73
N ALA A 667 12.82 9.21 -23.35
CA ALA A 667 11.57 9.41 -24.08
C ALA A 667 11.69 10.49 -25.17
N ASP A 668 10.83 10.35 -26.18
CA ASP A 668 10.68 11.26 -27.31
C ASP A 668 9.51 12.24 -27.15
N VAL A 669 8.48 11.80 -26.42
CA VAL A 669 7.27 12.58 -26.12
C VAL A 669 6.89 12.36 -24.67
N LEU A 670 6.63 13.46 -23.95
CA LEU A 670 6.01 13.45 -22.62
C LEU A 670 4.57 13.93 -22.71
N LEU A 671 3.63 13.14 -22.20
CA LEU A 671 2.20 13.48 -22.12
C LEU A 671 1.81 13.68 -20.65
N PRO A 672 1.35 14.88 -20.22
CA PRO A 672 1.05 15.16 -18.83
C PRO A 672 -0.26 14.50 -18.38
N GLY A 673 -0.15 13.49 -17.52
CA GLY A 673 -1.29 12.83 -16.86
C GLY A 673 -1.79 13.57 -15.60
N SER A 674 -2.95 13.14 -15.10
CA SER A 674 -3.57 13.65 -13.88
C SER A 674 -3.29 12.74 -12.66
N THR A 675 -3.08 13.35 -11.50
CA THR A 675 -3.03 12.65 -10.21
C THR A 675 -4.41 12.16 -9.78
N PHE A 676 -4.45 11.33 -8.74
CA PHE A 676 -5.69 10.78 -8.18
C PHE A 676 -6.68 11.84 -7.64
N VAL A 677 -6.25 13.08 -7.41
CA VAL A 677 -7.15 14.16 -6.96
C VAL A 677 -7.74 14.98 -8.10
N GLU A 678 -7.26 14.79 -9.34
CA GLU A 678 -7.67 15.55 -10.53
C GLU A 678 -8.66 14.76 -11.41
N LYS A 679 -8.90 13.49 -11.08
CA LYS A 679 -9.68 12.56 -11.90
C LYS A 679 -10.58 11.65 -11.06
N ASP A 680 -11.57 11.07 -11.73
CA ASP A 680 -12.47 10.07 -11.18
C ASP A 680 -12.12 8.67 -11.69
N GLY A 681 -12.41 7.64 -10.89
CA GLY A 681 -12.20 6.26 -11.27
C GLY A 681 -12.39 5.29 -10.11
N THR A 682 -11.82 4.10 -10.25
CA THR A 682 -11.75 3.13 -9.17
C THR A 682 -10.35 2.54 -8.98
N PHE A 683 -10.02 2.25 -7.72
CA PHE A 683 -8.90 1.38 -7.36
C PHE A 683 -9.42 0.08 -6.77
N THR A 684 -8.68 -1.00 -6.98
CA THR A 684 -8.88 -2.30 -6.38
C THR A 684 -7.67 -2.64 -5.51
N ASN A 685 -7.91 -2.73 -4.20
CA ASN A 685 -6.85 -2.91 -3.22
C ASN A 685 -6.42 -4.40 -3.07
N THR A 686 -5.49 -4.66 -2.15
CA THR A 686 -4.91 -5.98 -1.89
C THR A 686 -5.95 -7.04 -1.50
N GLU A 687 -7.03 -6.66 -0.81
CA GLU A 687 -8.10 -7.56 -0.40
C GLU A 687 -9.24 -7.64 -1.43
N ARG A 688 -9.00 -7.16 -2.67
CA ARG A 688 -9.95 -7.17 -3.80
C ARG A 688 -11.12 -6.21 -3.66
N ARG A 689 -11.08 -5.28 -2.71
CA ARG A 689 -12.11 -4.25 -2.53
C ARG A 689 -11.98 -3.22 -3.65
N VAL A 690 -13.07 -3.00 -4.38
CA VAL A 690 -13.16 -1.93 -5.38
C VAL A 690 -13.66 -0.66 -4.69
N GLN A 691 -12.89 0.43 -4.80
CA GLN A 691 -13.12 1.69 -4.09
C GLN A 691 -13.08 2.86 -5.07
N LEU A 692 -13.91 3.87 -4.82
CA LEU A 692 -13.95 5.08 -5.63
C LEU A 692 -12.71 5.95 -5.42
N VAL A 693 -12.27 6.55 -6.52
CA VAL A 693 -11.38 7.70 -6.57
C VAL A 693 -12.25 8.85 -7.07
N ASN A 694 -12.40 9.89 -6.26
CA ASN A 694 -13.20 11.06 -6.63
C ASN A 694 -12.30 12.24 -6.96
N LYS A 695 -12.64 12.95 -8.03
CA LYS A 695 -12.02 14.21 -8.41
C LYS A 695 -12.28 15.26 -7.33
N ALA A 696 -11.19 15.85 -6.83
CA ALA A 696 -11.19 16.81 -5.75
C ALA A 696 -10.86 18.23 -6.23
N ILE A 697 -9.95 18.36 -7.20
CA ILE A 697 -9.52 19.64 -7.78
C ILE A 697 -9.57 19.60 -9.32
N PRO A 698 -9.59 20.75 -10.01
CA PRO A 698 -9.35 20.81 -11.44
C PRO A 698 -7.95 20.29 -11.82
N ASN A 699 -7.76 19.96 -13.10
CA ASN A 699 -6.46 19.55 -13.62
C ASN A 699 -5.44 20.69 -13.49
N ILE A 700 -4.19 20.36 -13.19
CA ILE A 700 -3.09 21.32 -13.10
C ILE A 700 -2.56 21.64 -14.50
N GLY A 701 -2.70 22.91 -14.89
CA GLY A 701 -2.32 23.37 -16.23
C GLY A 701 -3.24 22.77 -17.30
N GLU A 702 -2.64 22.22 -18.35
CA GLU A 702 -3.33 21.53 -19.44
C GLU A 702 -3.24 20.01 -19.30
N SER A 703 -2.93 19.46 -18.12
CA SER A 703 -2.93 18.01 -17.92
C SER A 703 -4.32 17.41 -18.20
N LYS A 704 -4.34 16.14 -18.60
CA LYS A 704 -5.58 15.39 -18.89
C LYS A 704 -5.58 14.09 -18.08
N ALA A 705 -6.78 13.57 -17.79
CA ALA A 705 -6.87 12.25 -17.20
C ALA A 705 -6.34 11.19 -18.18
N ASP A 706 -5.70 10.14 -17.66
CA ASP A 706 -4.99 9.17 -18.49
C ASP A 706 -5.92 8.44 -19.47
N TRP A 707 -7.19 8.25 -19.08
CA TRP A 707 -8.22 7.65 -19.92
C TRP A 707 -8.60 8.56 -21.10
N GLU A 708 -8.57 9.89 -20.93
CA GLU A 708 -8.87 10.86 -21.98
C GLU A 708 -7.77 10.83 -23.05
N ILE A 709 -6.50 10.85 -22.60
CA ILE A 709 -5.33 10.79 -23.49
C ILE A 709 -5.35 9.49 -24.31
N THR A 710 -5.59 8.36 -23.64
CA THR A 710 -5.64 7.04 -24.29
C THR A 710 -6.78 6.96 -25.30
N SER A 711 -7.97 7.48 -24.96
CA SER A 711 -9.13 7.48 -25.86
C SER A 711 -8.92 8.39 -27.07
N GLU A 712 -8.25 9.52 -26.89
CA GLU A 712 -7.93 10.44 -27.97
C GLU A 712 -6.89 9.86 -28.93
N LEU A 713 -5.83 9.23 -28.41
CA LEU A 713 -4.87 8.48 -29.23
C LEU A 713 -5.57 7.37 -30.01
N ALA A 714 -6.41 6.56 -29.35
CA ALA A 714 -7.16 5.50 -30.01
C ALA A 714 -7.92 6.01 -31.24
N ARG A 715 -8.69 7.10 -31.08
CA ARG A 715 -9.46 7.72 -32.18
C ARG A 715 -8.56 8.23 -33.31
N ARG A 716 -7.41 8.86 -32.99
CA ARG A 716 -6.44 9.34 -34.00
C ARG A 716 -5.84 8.20 -34.80
N LEU A 717 -5.36 7.13 -34.15
CA LEU A 717 -4.80 5.96 -34.84
C LEU A 717 -5.84 5.29 -35.74
N LEU A 718 -7.07 5.09 -35.25
CA LEU A 718 -8.17 4.52 -36.02
C LEU A 718 -8.50 5.36 -37.25
N THR A 719 -8.47 6.69 -37.11
CA THR A 719 -8.69 7.63 -38.22
C THR A 719 -7.59 7.52 -39.27
N ILE A 720 -6.31 7.50 -38.87
CA ILE A 720 -5.16 7.36 -39.79
C ILE A 720 -5.25 6.04 -40.57
N GLU A 721 -5.64 4.95 -39.91
CA GLU A 721 -5.75 3.62 -40.53
C GLU A 721 -7.10 3.37 -41.23
N ASN A 722 -8.00 4.36 -41.26
CA ASN A 722 -9.35 4.25 -41.83
C ASN A 722 -10.14 3.03 -41.29
N ARG A 723 -10.05 2.80 -39.97
CA ARG A 723 -10.78 1.77 -39.22
C ARG A 723 -11.88 2.40 -38.38
N GLN A 724 -13.09 1.84 -38.43
CA GLN A 724 -14.28 2.38 -37.77
C GLN A 724 -14.91 1.34 -36.82
N PRO A 725 -15.41 1.76 -35.64
CA PRO A 725 -16.16 0.91 -34.71
C PRO A 725 -17.38 0.24 -35.36
N ILE A 726 -17.52 -1.09 -35.22
CA ILE A 726 -18.74 -1.86 -35.60
C ILE A 726 -19.29 -2.68 -34.42
N GLY A 727 -18.41 -3.29 -33.63
CA GLY A 727 -18.80 -4.07 -32.47
C GLY A 727 -19.55 -3.22 -31.43
N PRO A 728 -20.46 -3.81 -30.63
CA PRO A 728 -21.32 -3.06 -29.71
C PRO A 728 -20.57 -2.25 -28.65
N LEU A 729 -19.32 -2.65 -28.34
CA LEU A 729 -18.45 -2.00 -27.35
C LEU A 729 -17.13 -1.54 -27.99
N SER A 730 -17.13 -1.29 -29.30
CA SER A 730 -15.91 -0.99 -30.06
C SER A 730 -15.51 0.49 -30.07
N ASN A 731 -16.37 1.38 -29.58
CA ASN A 731 -16.16 2.83 -29.60
C ASN A 731 -15.24 3.34 -28.47
N TRP A 732 -14.75 4.57 -28.63
CA TRP A 732 -13.84 5.30 -27.75
C TRP A 732 -14.35 6.68 -27.31
N ASP A 733 -15.62 7.02 -27.60
CA ASP A 733 -16.25 8.29 -27.19
C ASP A 733 -16.77 8.25 -25.74
N PHE A 734 -15.91 7.85 -24.81
CA PHE A 734 -16.24 7.87 -23.39
C PHE A 734 -16.32 9.30 -22.88
N THR A 735 -17.33 9.59 -22.05
CA THR A 735 -17.50 10.89 -21.38
C THR A 735 -17.28 10.82 -19.88
N SER A 736 -17.10 9.62 -19.32
CA SER A 736 -16.80 9.41 -17.89
C SER A 736 -16.21 8.04 -17.61
N ALA A 737 -15.47 7.93 -16.49
CA ALA A 737 -14.97 6.66 -15.96
C ALA A 737 -16.09 5.65 -15.66
N ALA A 738 -17.30 6.12 -15.29
CA ALA A 738 -18.44 5.25 -15.03
C ALA A 738 -18.87 4.44 -16.26
N GLN A 739 -18.84 5.04 -17.45
CA GLN A 739 -19.15 4.33 -18.71
C GLN A 739 -18.11 3.25 -19.02
N VAL A 740 -16.83 3.51 -18.69
CA VAL A 740 -15.77 2.50 -18.84
C VAL A 740 -16.01 1.34 -17.88
N MET A 741 -16.41 1.60 -16.63
CA MET A 741 -16.79 0.56 -15.67
C MET A 741 -18.01 -0.25 -16.12
N ASP A 742 -19.00 0.37 -16.75
CA ASP A 742 -20.15 -0.36 -17.31
C ASP A 742 -19.71 -1.31 -18.44
N GLU A 743 -18.76 -0.89 -19.29
CA GLU A 743 -18.15 -1.77 -20.30
C GLU A 743 -17.34 -2.91 -19.66
N ILE A 744 -16.56 -2.62 -18.61
CA ILE A 744 -15.82 -3.62 -17.82
C ILE A 744 -16.80 -4.67 -17.28
N ALA A 745 -17.88 -4.23 -16.62
CA ALA A 745 -18.90 -5.11 -16.05
C ALA A 745 -19.58 -5.97 -17.11
N ALA A 746 -19.81 -5.45 -18.31
CA ALA A 746 -20.41 -6.20 -19.42
C ALA A 746 -19.50 -7.34 -19.94
N LEU A 747 -18.18 -7.18 -19.91
CA LEU A 747 -17.22 -8.14 -20.47
C LEU A 747 -16.53 -9.02 -19.43
N THR A 748 -16.63 -8.68 -18.15
CA THR A 748 -15.87 -9.26 -17.05
C THR A 748 -16.80 -9.88 -16.01
N PRO A 749 -17.04 -11.21 -16.05
CA PRO A 749 -18.01 -11.86 -15.15
C PRO A 749 -17.77 -11.66 -13.65
N SER A 750 -16.51 -11.52 -13.22
CA SER A 750 -16.16 -11.24 -11.83
C SER A 750 -16.47 -9.80 -11.39
N TYR A 751 -16.72 -8.89 -12.32
CA TYR A 751 -17.06 -7.48 -12.10
C TYR A 751 -18.50 -7.15 -12.52
N ALA A 752 -19.28 -8.11 -13.01
CA ALA A 752 -20.59 -7.88 -13.63
C ALA A 752 -21.61 -7.14 -12.74
N GLY A 753 -21.44 -7.23 -11.41
CA GLY A 753 -22.27 -6.51 -10.45
C GLY A 753 -21.73 -5.15 -10.01
N ILE A 754 -20.53 -4.74 -10.43
CA ILE A 754 -19.87 -3.51 -9.97
C ILE A 754 -20.26 -2.35 -10.88
N ASN A 755 -20.67 -1.24 -10.28
CA ASN A 755 -20.87 0.02 -10.97
C ASN A 755 -20.70 1.19 -9.99
N PHE A 756 -20.54 2.40 -10.52
CA PHE A 756 -20.28 3.59 -9.72
C PHE A 756 -21.44 3.92 -8.76
N THR A 757 -22.69 3.67 -9.15
CA THR A 757 -23.87 3.94 -8.30
C THR A 757 -23.81 3.16 -6.99
N ARG A 758 -23.52 1.85 -7.06
CA ARG A 758 -23.37 1.00 -5.87
C ARG A 758 -22.25 1.48 -4.95
N LEU A 759 -21.10 1.80 -5.52
CA LEU A 759 -19.96 2.30 -4.75
C LEU A 759 -20.26 3.67 -4.10
N LYS A 760 -20.96 4.57 -4.80
CA LYS A 760 -21.40 5.87 -4.27
C LYS A 760 -22.41 5.74 -3.14
N ASN A 761 -23.22 4.68 -3.14
CA ASN A 761 -24.13 4.34 -2.04
C ASN A 761 -23.40 3.77 -0.81
N GLY A 762 -22.07 3.65 -0.85
CA GLY A 762 -21.25 3.17 0.26
C GLY A 762 -21.11 1.65 0.34
N GLU A 763 -21.55 0.91 -0.69
CA GLU A 763 -21.41 -0.54 -0.71
C GLU A 763 -19.93 -0.98 -0.74
N GLN A 764 -19.64 -2.04 0.01
CA GLN A 764 -18.29 -2.56 0.22
C GLN A 764 -18.06 -3.80 -0.65
N LEU A 765 -17.67 -3.57 -1.90
CA LEU A 765 -17.63 -4.63 -2.92
C LEU A 765 -16.24 -5.25 -3.05
N HIS A 766 -16.08 -6.47 -2.54
CA HIS A 766 -14.93 -7.34 -2.85
C HIS A 766 -15.26 -8.23 -4.03
N TRP A 767 -14.49 -8.14 -5.11
CA TRP A 767 -14.71 -9.04 -6.24
C TRP A 767 -14.26 -10.48 -5.89
N PRO A 768 -14.92 -11.51 -6.44
CA PRO A 768 -15.98 -11.48 -7.47
C PRO A 768 -17.34 -10.91 -7.03
N VAL A 769 -17.97 -10.14 -7.91
CA VAL A 769 -19.36 -9.64 -7.78
C VAL A 769 -20.11 -9.99 -9.06
N LYS A 770 -20.85 -11.11 -9.04
CA LYS A 770 -21.36 -11.77 -10.26
C LYS A 770 -22.59 -11.11 -10.89
N HIS A 771 -23.34 -10.32 -10.13
CA HIS A 771 -24.54 -9.60 -10.58
C HIS A 771 -24.83 -8.42 -9.65
N LYS A 772 -25.75 -7.54 -10.03
CA LYS A 772 -25.96 -6.22 -9.39
C LYS A 772 -26.45 -6.29 -7.94
N GLU A 773 -27.03 -7.40 -7.52
CA GLU A 773 -27.53 -7.65 -6.17
C GLU A 773 -26.54 -8.47 -5.32
N HIS A 774 -25.43 -8.94 -5.93
CA HIS A 774 -24.44 -9.75 -5.21
C HIS A 774 -23.70 -8.86 -4.18
N PRO A 775 -23.65 -9.24 -2.89
CA PRO A 775 -23.12 -8.39 -1.82
C PRO A 775 -21.59 -8.22 -1.85
N GLY A 776 -20.89 -9.09 -2.58
CA GLY A 776 -19.43 -9.16 -2.62
C GLY A 776 -18.92 -10.50 -2.07
N THR A 777 -17.64 -10.79 -2.29
CA THR A 777 -16.99 -12.02 -1.82
C THR A 777 -15.81 -11.69 -0.91
N PRO A 778 -16.05 -11.42 0.40
CA PRO A 778 -14.99 -11.08 1.33
C PRO A 778 -13.99 -12.22 1.54
N ILE A 779 -14.45 -13.48 1.51
CA ILE A 779 -13.60 -14.68 1.65
C ILE A 779 -13.73 -15.53 0.39
N LEU A 780 -12.61 -15.81 -0.28
CA LEU A 780 -12.55 -16.70 -1.42
C LEU A 780 -12.56 -18.18 -0.99
N HIS A 781 -12.98 -19.04 -1.90
CA HIS A 781 -12.89 -20.49 -1.78
C HIS A 781 -13.69 -21.08 -0.60
N ILE A 782 -14.77 -20.44 -0.16
CA ILE A 782 -15.71 -21.08 0.77
C ILE A 782 -16.30 -22.32 0.09
N GLY A 783 -16.22 -23.47 0.77
CA GLY A 783 -16.71 -24.77 0.27
C GLY A 783 -15.80 -25.41 -0.79
N GLN A 784 -15.52 -24.73 -1.91
CA GLN A 784 -14.74 -25.27 -3.03
C GLN A 784 -13.73 -24.25 -3.57
N PHE A 785 -12.55 -24.72 -4.04
CA PHE A 785 -11.60 -23.86 -4.74
C PHE A 785 -12.15 -23.45 -6.11
N THR A 786 -11.66 -22.34 -6.66
CA THR A 786 -12.15 -21.82 -7.95
C THR A 786 -11.92 -22.83 -9.08
N ARG A 787 -10.84 -23.62 -8.99
CA ARG A 787 -10.54 -24.70 -9.92
C ARG A 787 -11.17 -26.06 -9.57
N GLY A 788 -12.04 -26.13 -8.56
CA GLY A 788 -12.54 -27.37 -7.99
C GLY A 788 -11.76 -27.78 -6.73
N LYS A 789 -10.76 -28.66 -6.89
CA LYS A 789 -9.87 -29.07 -5.80
C LYS A 789 -8.55 -28.31 -5.83
N GLY A 790 -8.00 -28.03 -4.65
CA GLY A 790 -6.65 -27.48 -4.51
C GLY A 790 -5.63 -28.55 -4.87
N ILE A 791 -4.50 -28.17 -5.46
CA ILE A 791 -3.45 -29.12 -5.81
C ILE A 791 -2.22 -28.89 -4.95
N PHE A 792 -1.75 -29.95 -4.28
CA PHE A 792 -0.44 -29.95 -3.67
C PHE A 792 0.66 -30.03 -4.73
N HIS A 793 1.63 -29.15 -4.62
CA HIS A 793 2.75 -29.05 -5.57
C HIS A 793 4.05 -29.52 -4.92
N VAL A 794 4.79 -30.38 -5.61
CA VAL A 794 6.17 -30.71 -5.22
C VAL A 794 7.05 -29.48 -5.39
N THR A 795 7.82 -29.14 -4.35
CA THR A 795 8.71 -27.96 -4.33
C THR A 795 10.10 -28.38 -3.90
N GLU A 796 11.05 -28.31 -4.83
CA GLU A 796 12.45 -28.58 -4.57
C GLU A 796 13.21 -27.27 -4.29
N HIS A 797 14.26 -27.35 -3.48
CA HIS A 797 15.11 -26.19 -3.24
C HIS A 797 16.16 -26.08 -4.34
N LEU A 798 16.12 -24.96 -5.07
CA LEU A 798 17.23 -24.49 -5.88
C LEU A 798 17.88 -23.30 -5.17
N PRO A 799 19.22 -23.23 -5.11
CA PRO A 799 19.89 -22.05 -4.56
C PRO A 799 19.64 -20.82 -5.45
N PRO A 800 19.76 -19.60 -4.90
CA PRO A 800 19.79 -18.37 -5.69
C PRO A 800 20.79 -18.44 -6.85
N GLN A 801 20.49 -17.72 -7.93
CA GLN A 801 21.31 -17.73 -9.13
C GLN A 801 22.70 -17.13 -8.89
N GLU A 802 22.79 -16.18 -7.96
CA GLU A 802 24.02 -15.51 -7.59
C GLU A 802 24.27 -15.57 -6.08
N LEU A 803 25.14 -16.50 -5.66
CA LEU A 803 25.64 -16.61 -4.29
C LEU A 803 26.96 -15.82 -4.11
N PRO A 804 27.29 -15.41 -2.87
CA PRO A 804 28.59 -14.82 -2.56
C PRO A 804 29.78 -15.72 -2.91
N ASP A 805 30.89 -15.10 -3.28
CA ASP A 805 32.19 -15.76 -3.55
C ASP A 805 33.36 -14.95 -2.95
N GLU A 806 34.60 -15.28 -3.30
CA GLU A 806 35.79 -14.60 -2.75
C GLU A 806 35.88 -13.12 -3.16
N GLU A 807 35.37 -12.75 -4.34
CA GLU A 807 35.41 -11.37 -4.86
C GLU A 807 34.24 -10.52 -4.36
N TYR A 808 33.06 -11.15 -4.21
CA TYR A 808 31.82 -10.55 -3.75
C TYR A 808 31.29 -11.31 -2.52
N PRO A 809 31.89 -11.11 -1.33
CA PRO A 809 31.65 -11.96 -0.16
C PRO A 809 30.35 -11.68 0.59
N PHE A 810 29.61 -10.62 0.24
CA PHE A 810 28.37 -10.24 0.91
C PHE A 810 27.15 -10.58 0.07
N THR A 811 26.04 -10.90 0.75
CA THR A 811 24.73 -10.95 0.12
C THR A 811 24.05 -9.58 0.25
N LEU A 812 23.61 -9.01 -0.87
CA LEU A 812 22.72 -7.86 -0.92
C LEU A 812 21.27 -8.34 -0.93
N THR A 813 20.44 -7.69 -0.13
CA THR A 813 18.99 -7.74 -0.25
C THR A 813 18.40 -6.34 -0.37
N THR A 814 17.38 -6.18 -1.19
CA THR A 814 16.79 -4.86 -1.48
C THR A 814 15.41 -4.72 -0.85
N GLY A 815 15.05 -3.50 -0.49
CA GLY A 815 13.67 -3.20 -0.10
C GLY A 815 13.38 -1.73 -0.08
N ARG A 816 12.58 -1.32 0.91
CA ARG A 816 11.92 -0.03 0.93
C ARG A 816 11.85 0.49 2.36
N VAL A 817 11.63 1.80 2.50
CA VAL A 817 11.44 2.49 3.79
C VAL A 817 10.00 2.97 3.96
N LEU A 818 9.62 3.40 5.17
CA LEU A 818 8.29 3.92 5.46
C LEU A 818 7.99 5.25 4.75
N TYR A 819 8.97 6.14 4.67
CA TYR A 819 8.78 7.55 4.30
C TYR A 819 8.74 7.80 2.80
N HIS A 820 9.41 6.96 2.01
CA HIS A 820 9.39 7.03 0.55
C HIS A 820 8.58 5.89 -0.05
N TRP A 821 8.04 6.14 -1.24
CA TRP A 821 7.27 5.17 -1.98
C TRP A 821 7.83 4.98 -3.39
N HIS A 822 8.01 3.71 -3.76
CA HIS A 822 8.53 3.30 -5.07
C HIS A 822 9.85 4.00 -5.46
N GLY A 823 10.01 4.52 -6.69
CA GLY A 823 11.20 5.28 -7.12
C GLY A 823 11.31 6.68 -6.49
N GLY A 824 10.40 7.03 -5.58
CA GLY A 824 10.41 8.27 -4.84
C GLY A 824 9.90 9.48 -5.63
N GLU A 825 9.37 9.30 -6.84
CA GLU A 825 9.00 10.37 -7.78
C GLU A 825 7.97 11.33 -7.17
N MET A 826 7.00 10.79 -6.42
CA MET A 826 6.02 11.57 -5.66
C MET A 826 6.59 12.00 -4.30
N THR A 827 7.14 11.06 -3.53
CA THR A 827 7.48 11.32 -2.11
C THR A 827 8.70 12.21 -1.92
N ARG A 828 9.69 12.21 -2.84
CA ARG A 828 10.83 13.14 -2.82
C ARG A 828 10.41 14.56 -3.17
N ARG A 829 9.26 14.72 -3.86
CA ARG A 829 8.61 16.01 -4.15
C ARG A 829 7.59 16.42 -3.08
N SER A 830 7.65 15.78 -1.91
CA SER A 830 6.98 16.24 -0.70
C SER A 830 8.04 16.62 0.32
N GLN A 831 8.25 17.92 0.50
CA GLN A 831 9.31 18.44 1.38
C GLN A 831 9.25 17.81 2.77
N SER A 832 8.05 17.71 3.35
CA SER A 832 7.89 17.15 4.69
C SER A 832 8.25 15.67 4.82
N LEU A 833 8.22 14.89 3.73
CA LEU A 833 8.70 13.50 3.75
C LEU A 833 10.21 13.44 3.50
N LEU A 834 10.71 14.29 2.60
CA LEU A 834 12.14 14.40 2.30
C LEU A 834 12.93 14.87 3.54
N ASP A 835 12.37 15.79 4.33
CA ASP A 835 12.99 16.26 5.58
C ASP A 835 13.12 15.14 6.64
N ILE A 836 12.25 14.11 6.59
CA ILE A 836 12.33 12.96 7.52
C ILE A 836 13.41 11.97 7.08
N TYR A 837 13.57 11.77 5.77
CA TYR A 837 14.49 10.80 5.19
C TYR A 837 15.15 11.40 3.94
N PRO A 838 16.22 12.21 4.07
CA PRO A 838 16.70 13.06 2.97
C PRO A 838 17.63 12.35 1.97
N GLU A 839 18.21 11.21 2.32
CA GLU A 839 19.23 10.52 1.54
C GLU A 839 19.10 8.99 1.63
N ALA A 840 19.69 8.26 0.68
CA ALA A 840 19.72 6.80 0.74
C ALA A 840 20.66 6.31 1.85
N LEU A 841 20.20 5.32 2.62
CA LEU A 841 21.00 4.64 3.63
C LEU A 841 21.22 3.17 3.26
N ILE A 842 22.42 2.66 3.56
CA ILE A 842 22.78 1.24 3.42
C ILE A 842 22.96 0.64 4.81
N GLU A 843 22.13 -0.33 5.15
CA GLU A 843 22.21 -1.07 6.40
C GLU A 843 23.36 -2.07 6.36
N ILE A 844 24.24 -1.97 7.35
CA ILE A 844 25.37 -2.88 7.59
C ILE A 844 25.39 -3.33 9.05
N SER A 845 25.86 -4.55 9.31
CA SER A 845 26.02 -5.05 10.69
C SER A 845 27.14 -4.32 11.42
N ALA A 846 27.07 -4.27 12.76
CA ALA A 846 28.13 -3.66 13.55
C ALA A 846 29.46 -4.42 13.41
N GLU A 847 29.40 -5.73 13.26
CA GLU A 847 30.56 -6.61 13.08
C GLU A 847 31.25 -6.34 11.73
N ASP A 848 30.49 -6.29 10.63
CA ASP A 848 31.04 -5.98 9.31
C ASP A 848 31.57 -4.54 9.25
N ALA A 849 30.85 -3.58 9.85
CA ALA A 849 31.31 -2.20 9.90
C ALA A 849 32.66 -2.06 10.62
N LEU A 850 32.83 -2.75 11.76
CA LEU A 850 34.10 -2.77 12.49
C LEU A 850 35.24 -3.38 11.68
N GLN A 851 34.97 -4.49 10.98
CA GLN A 851 35.97 -5.17 10.15
C GLN A 851 36.49 -4.29 9.00
N PHE A 852 35.63 -3.44 8.44
CA PHE A 852 35.95 -2.58 7.30
C PHE A 852 36.23 -1.12 7.69
N GLY A 853 36.27 -0.79 8.99
CA GLY A 853 36.55 0.56 9.48
C GLY A 853 35.46 1.60 9.13
N ILE A 854 34.21 1.15 9.01
CA ILE A 854 33.05 2.00 8.67
C ILE A 854 32.45 2.58 9.94
N THR A 855 32.14 3.88 9.90
CA THR A 855 31.45 4.63 10.97
C THR A 855 30.10 5.16 10.47
N ASP A 856 29.24 5.66 11.37
CA ASP A 856 27.93 6.22 10.98
C ASP A 856 28.02 7.47 10.08
N GLU A 857 29.18 8.13 10.02
CA GLU A 857 29.43 9.24 9.10
C GLU A 857 30.06 8.82 7.77
N SER A 858 30.40 7.53 7.62
CA SER A 858 31.05 7.04 6.40
C SER A 858 30.04 6.96 5.25
N GLN A 859 30.51 7.34 4.06
CA GLN A 859 29.90 6.85 2.82
C GLN A 859 30.50 5.50 2.46
N ILE A 860 29.68 4.61 1.91
CA ILE A 860 30.14 3.30 1.47
C ILE A 860 29.78 3.09 0.01
N LYS A 861 30.75 2.53 -0.72
CA LYS A 861 30.60 2.05 -2.08
C LYS A 861 30.29 0.56 -2.03
N VAL A 862 29.16 0.17 -2.60
CA VAL A 862 28.77 -1.22 -2.79
C VAL A 862 28.86 -1.55 -4.26
N ASN A 863 29.59 -2.60 -4.62
CA ASN A 863 29.79 -3.01 -6.01
C ASN A 863 29.27 -4.42 -6.22
N SER A 864 28.67 -4.65 -7.39
CA SER A 864 28.34 -5.97 -7.90
C SER A 864 29.03 -6.16 -9.26
N ARG A 865 28.84 -7.31 -9.92
CA ARG A 865 29.39 -7.54 -11.27
C ARG A 865 28.75 -6.65 -12.36
N ARG A 866 27.70 -5.89 -12.05
CA ARG A 866 26.95 -5.05 -13.00
C ARG A 866 27.17 -3.55 -12.83
N GLY A 867 27.54 -3.12 -11.62
CA GLY A 867 27.63 -1.70 -11.31
C GLY A 867 27.96 -1.43 -9.86
N GLU A 868 27.77 -0.17 -9.48
CA GLU A 868 28.10 0.34 -8.16
C GLU A 868 27.02 1.29 -7.64
N VAL A 869 26.97 1.41 -6.31
CA VAL A 869 26.13 2.37 -5.59
C VAL A 869 26.93 3.00 -4.47
N ILE A 870 26.72 4.28 -4.24
CA ILE A 870 27.35 5.06 -3.17
C ILE A 870 26.25 5.69 -2.33
N ALA A 871 26.26 5.40 -1.02
CA ALA A 871 25.29 5.95 -0.08
C ALA A 871 25.84 5.94 1.36
N LYS A 872 25.16 6.64 2.27
CA LYS A 872 25.57 6.73 3.68
C LYS A 872 25.39 5.38 4.38
N ALA A 873 26.38 4.99 5.19
CA ALA A 873 26.29 3.79 6.00
C ALA A 873 25.29 4.00 7.15
N TYR A 874 24.51 2.97 7.45
CA TYR A 874 23.67 2.90 8.64
C TYR A 874 24.00 1.62 9.41
N ILE A 875 24.80 1.77 10.46
CA ILE A 875 25.24 0.65 11.28
C ILE A 875 24.09 0.21 12.17
N THR A 876 23.68 -1.05 12.04
CA THR A 876 22.46 -1.52 12.70
C THR A 876 22.51 -2.98 13.10
N LYS A 877 21.71 -3.35 14.10
CA LYS A 877 21.48 -4.74 14.53
C LYS A 877 20.38 -5.45 13.72
N ARG A 878 19.79 -4.76 12.74
CA ARG A 878 18.69 -5.26 11.91
C ARG A 878 19.14 -6.32 10.92
N VAL A 879 20.32 -6.14 10.33
CA VAL A 879 20.94 -7.10 9.39
C VAL A 879 21.93 -7.98 10.15
N SER A 880 22.10 -9.23 9.70
CA SER A 880 23.13 -10.14 10.22
C SER A 880 24.47 -9.89 9.53
N PRO A 881 25.60 -10.29 10.14
CA PRO A 881 26.90 -10.26 9.47
C PRO A 881 26.86 -10.97 8.11
N GLY A 882 27.48 -10.37 7.09
CA GLY A 882 27.47 -10.83 5.71
C GLY A 882 26.23 -10.45 4.88
N LEU A 883 25.23 -9.78 5.48
CA LEU A 883 24.03 -9.29 4.80
C LEU A 883 24.03 -7.76 4.72
N ILE A 884 23.90 -7.23 3.51
CA ILE A 884 23.75 -5.80 3.23
C ILE A 884 22.31 -5.53 2.80
N PHE A 885 21.72 -4.44 3.30
CA PHE A 885 20.42 -3.97 2.83
C PHE A 885 20.46 -2.56 2.26
N ALA A 886 19.84 -2.35 1.11
CA ALA A 886 19.71 -1.05 0.48
C ALA A 886 18.33 -0.86 -0.18
N ASN A 887 17.98 0.39 -0.46
CA ASN A 887 16.70 0.77 -1.07
C ASN A 887 16.91 1.49 -2.41
N PHE A 888 15.84 1.63 -3.20
CA PHE A 888 15.87 2.21 -4.55
C PHE A 888 15.10 3.55 -4.64
N HIS A 889 14.89 4.25 -3.52
CA HIS A 889 14.07 5.46 -3.50
C HIS A 889 14.76 6.68 -4.08
N PHE A 890 16.08 6.63 -4.24
CA PHE A 890 16.92 7.73 -4.72
C PHE A 890 17.61 7.32 -6.04
N PRO A 891 17.69 8.23 -7.02
CA PRO A 891 18.13 7.93 -8.38
C PRO A 891 19.64 8.02 -8.51
N GLY A 892 20.13 7.78 -9.74
CA GLY A 892 21.55 7.90 -10.07
C GLY A 892 22.40 6.90 -9.30
N ASP A 893 23.52 7.36 -8.76
CA ASP A 893 24.50 6.51 -8.07
C ASP A 893 24.00 5.99 -6.71
N GLN A 894 22.83 6.44 -6.24
CA GLN A 894 22.20 5.95 -5.02
C GLN A 894 21.17 4.83 -5.28
N ASN A 895 20.85 4.52 -6.55
CA ASN A 895 19.84 3.52 -6.87
C ASN A 895 20.41 2.10 -6.76
N VAL A 896 19.95 1.32 -5.76
CA VAL A 896 20.36 -0.08 -5.57
C VAL A 896 20.14 -0.97 -6.80
N ASN A 897 19.21 -0.64 -7.69
CA ASN A 897 18.99 -1.41 -8.92
C ASN A 897 20.15 -1.33 -9.93
N ASN A 898 21.14 -0.46 -9.72
CA ASN A 898 22.43 -0.52 -10.43
C ASN A 898 23.21 -1.81 -10.10
N LEU A 899 22.90 -2.45 -8.97
CA LEU A 899 23.60 -3.64 -8.49
C LEU A 899 22.88 -4.95 -8.85
N THR A 900 21.56 -4.90 -9.00
CA THR A 900 20.68 -6.06 -9.01
C THR A 900 20.84 -6.92 -10.26
N ILE A 901 20.53 -8.21 -10.14
CA ILE A 901 20.63 -9.18 -11.23
C ILE A 901 19.31 -9.28 -11.99
N ALA A 902 19.39 -9.35 -13.32
CA ALA A 902 18.24 -9.57 -14.20
C ALA A 902 17.89 -11.06 -14.40
N ALA A 903 18.25 -11.94 -13.45
CA ALA A 903 17.92 -13.36 -13.49
C ALA A 903 16.43 -13.56 -13.18
N LEU A 904 15.73 -14.31 -14.03
CA LEU A 904 14.27 -14.39 -14.01
C LEU A 904 13.76 -15.75 -13.50
N ASP A 905 12.66 -15.72 -12.75
CA ASP A 905 11.82 -16.92 -12.53
C ASP A 905 11.38 -17.48 -13.89
N PRO A 906 11.50 -18.80 -14.12
CA PRO A 906 11.25 -19.39 -15.44
C PRO A 906 9.79 -19.28 -15.88
N VAL A 907 8.83 -19.22 -14.94
CA VAL A 907 7.39 -19.17 -15.18
C VAL A 907 6.89 -17.74 -15.15
N ALA A 908 7.15 -17.02 -14.05
CA ALA A 908 6.61 -15.69 -13.81
C ALA A 908 7.45 -14.57 -14.44
N LYS A 909 8.66 -14.86 -14.96
CA LYS A 909 9.56 -13.87 -15.55
C LYS A 909 9.84 -12.67 -14.64
N ILE A 910 9.76 -12.88 -13.33
CA ILE A 910 10.09 -11.88 -12.29
C ILE A 910 11.58 -11.96 -11.98
N PRO A 911 12.27 -10.83 -11.77
CA PRO A 911 13.69 -10.86 -11.46
C PRO A 911 14.03 -11.12 -9.98
N GLU A 912 15.25 -11.60 -9.76
CA GLU A 912 15.83 -11.88 -8.44
C GLU A 912 16.42 -10.63 -7.77
N TYR A 913 15.54 -9.79 -7.19
CA TYR A 913 15.97 -8.58 -6.49
C TYR A 913 16.51 -8.83 -5.08
N LYS A 914 16.15 -9.97 -4.46
CA LYS A 914 16.35 -10.20 -3.02
C LYS A 914 17.67 -10.85 -2.66
N VAL A 915 18.39 -11.34 -3.67
CA VAL A 915 19.70 -11.98 -3.52
C VAL A 915 20.59 -11.51 -4.67
N CYS A 916 21.71 -10.89 -4.32
CA CYS A 916 22.77 -10.51 -5.26
C CYS A 916 24.09 -10.51 -4.49
N ALA A 917 25.18 -10.98 -5.10
CA ALA A 917 26.49 -10.95 -4.45
C ALA A 917 27.14 -9.58 -4.66
N VAL A 918 27.65 -9.00 -3.57
CA VAL A 918 28.28 -7.68 -3.56
C VAL A 918 29.58 -7.65 -2.75
N ASN A 919 30.37 -6.63 -3.01
CA ASN A 919 31.52 -6.24 -2.20
C ASN A 919 31.30 -4.81 -1.68
N ILE A 920 31.88 -4.50 -0.52
CA ILE A 920 31.76 -3.19 0.12
C ILE A 920 33.13 -2.54 0.28
N LYS A 921 33.16 -1.21 0.18
CA LYS A 921 34.37 -0.41 0.43
C LYS A 921 33.98 0.92 1.08
N ALA A 922 34.68 1.30 2.15
CA ALA A 922 34.56 2.64 2.73
C ALA A 922 35.07 3.71 1.76
N ILE A 923 34.33 4.81 1.64
CA ILE A 923 34.76 6.03 0.94
C ILE A 923 35.08 7.06 2.02
N SER A 924 36.32 7.55 2.02
CA SER A 924 36.83 8.56 2.96
C SER A 924 36.29 9.95 2.70
#